data_AF-A0AAV4SGU0-F1
#
_entry.id   AF-A0AAV4SGU0-F1
#
_cell.length_a   1.000
_cell.length_b   1.000
_cell.length_c   1.000
_cell.angle_alpha   90.00
_cell.angle_beta   90.00
_cell.angle_gamma   90.00
#
_symmetry.space_group_name_H-M   'P 1'
#
loop_
_entity.id
_entity.type
_entity.pdbx_description
1 polymer ?
#
loop_
_entity_poly.entity_id
_entity_poly.type
_entity_poly.pdbx_seq_one_letter_code
_entity_poly.pdbx_strand_id
1 'polypeptide(L)'
;MAHFEIDVRITKLIKDVIISHHRSMFFIYGEKSRDQVLILHHLLKKNRLSLNSPDPYVLWCYKRQKEFYRNYLTKRLKQLKKAYALRLCHYSETETVLGQTFGMLIIQDFQALTPNILARIIECVEGGMIIFLLPNIASLEDLFLLNMDVHSRWVNEVHTAVNPIFNKRFVLSLASCENCLVLDDTLNIKLLPKAFDSLPKQVHNKNNNSKNIIKAVSKSSLSEELKKVLALCVTLDQLHSLEKIYEVLKERKVLSIVSLTSARGRGKSAILGLAIAIALASDYSKIFVTSPHLENLQTFFNFLTKGLASFGHKKGVDYTVEKCQENPYSFTHGVNIFNNRHKSVRYLSPVNFQEATAADLIVIDEAAAIPLPIVKKWMASCSVLMASTINGYEGTGRSLSLKLLNQLRNQSVAQAEKSHILHEIQLNEAVRYANGDGIESWLNGLLCLNATMDSLSEIFLEPPKCEDCDLYYVNRDTLFSYNKFAEEFLQKVMSLFVSSHYKNSPNDLLMIADAPAHHIFCLLPRMTDAVKTPPKVLCVIQVCLEGKINADNYAIERNHGKRAAGDLVPWVISQQFQDYGFCSLSGARIIRIATHPHYQRMGYGQCALELLSEFYSGSLIAEGKSINSTSEEKGKKYLYFAHYRIYNRNLWITLVSAMILEKKNQFIPFYLRQSESEVTGEHSCIMIKNLKKGSPKANLWLTDCYTDFLERFASFLITAFKHIPSSLALNIFQYADVKLQKDLTLEQLQWFLSPRSVQRIHAYSYLGKPFLSYTKESVLVCFGMQDNINGLTNQECQHLGSENRSCKRKEALIIQIFLVILRRRRKM
;
A
#
# COMPACT_ATOMS: atom_id res chain seq x y z
N MET A 1 24.36 40.13 26.79
CA MET A 1 23.24 39.33 26.26
C MET A 1 22.06 40.26 26.13
N ALA A 2 21.68 40.65 24.92
CA ALA A 2 20.44 41.41 24.73
C ALA A 2 19.28 40.57 25.26
N HIS A 3 18.41 41.16 26.10
CA HIS A 3 17.17 40.51 26.52
C HIS A 3 16.30 40.33 25.27
N PHE A 4 16.42 39.17 24.61
CA PHE A 4 15.53 38.79 23.54
C PHE A 4 14.19 38.43 24.16
N GLU A 5 13.21 39.32 24.01
CA GLU A 5 11.85 39.07 24.43
C GLU A 5 11.20 38.16 23.39
N ILE A 6 10.88 36.92 23.79
CA ILE A 6 10.23 35.95 22.91
C ILE A 6 8.79 36.42 22.67
N ASP A 7 8.37 36.41 21.40
CA ASP A 7 7.00 36.77 21.03
C ASP A 7 5.97 35.97 21.84
N VAL A 8 5.05 36.68 22.48
CA VAL A 8 3.99 36.13 23.35
C VAL A 8 3.18 35.07 22.59
N ARG A 9 2.98 35.22 21.28
CA ARG A 9 2.21 34.28 20.45
C ARG A 9 2.79 32.87 20.45
N ILE A 10 4.12 32.72 20.46
CA ILE A 10 4.79 31.42 20.52
C ILE A 10 4.47 30.74 21.86
N THR A 11 4.64 31.48 22.97
CA THR A 11 4.39 30.94 24.31
C THR A 11 2.92 30.59 24.52
N LYS A 12 2.00 31.40 23.95
CA LYS A 12 0.56 31.17 23.99
C LYS A 12 0.18 29.91 23.20
N LEU A 13 0.65 29.76 21.96
CA LEU A 13 0.40 28.57 21.16
C LEU A 13 0.84 27.30 21.89
N ILE A 14 2.05 27.30 22.45
CA ILE A 14 2.57 26.13 23.20
C ILE A 14 1.67 25.80 24.39
N LYS A 15 1.20 26.80 25.15
CA LYS A 15 0.26 26.57 26.26
C LYS A 15 -1.08 25.99 25.77
N ASP A 16 -1.69 26.61 24.76
CA ASP A 16 -3.00 26.21 24.24
C ASP A 16 -2.98 24.78 23.68
N VAL A 17 -1.87 24.41 23.02
CA VAL A 17 -1.66 23.09 22.43
C VAL A 17 -1.48 22.01 23.50
N ILE A 18 -0.81 22.30 24.62
CA ILE A 18 -0.68 21.33 25.72
C ILE A 18 -2.02 21.15 26.46
N ILE A 19 -2.78 22.24 26.67
CA ILE A 19 -4.10 22.20 27.32
C ILE A 19 -5.10 21.41 26.48
N SER A 20 -5.19 21.73 25.19
CA SER A 20 -6.04 21.00 24.23
C SER A 20 -5.49 19.61 23.88
N HIS A 21 -4.21 19.37 24.16
CA HIS A 21 -3.46 18.17 23.77
C HIS A 21 -3.46 17.93 22.25
N HIS A 22 -3.42 19.02 21.50
CA HIS A 22 -3.22 19.06 20.05
C HIS A 22 -1.71 19.04 19.75
N ARG A 23 -1.33 19.01 18.48
CA ARG A 23 0.06 19.17 18.04
C ARG A 23 0.30 20.58 17.52
N SER A 24 1.55 21.03 17.58
CA SER A 24 2.02 22.29 17.00
C SER A 24 3.22 22.07 16.09
N MET A 25 3.35 22.90 15.05
CA MET A 25 4.39 22.81 14.04
C MET A 25 5.16 24.12 13.92
N PHE A 26 6.49 24.04 13.94
CA PHE A 26 7.38 25.18 13.83
C PHE A 26 8.37 24.96 12.69
N PHE A 27 8.45 25.91 11.76
CA PHE A 27 9.49 25.96 10.73
C PHE A 27 10.47 27.05 11.11
N ILE A 28 11.74 26.69 11.32
CA ILE A 28 12.78 27.64 11.68
C ILE A 28 13.81 27.67 10.56
N TYR A 29 13.93 28.82 9.90
CA TYR A 29 14.86 29.00 8.79
C TYR A 29 16.03 29.91 9.17
N GLY A 30 17.20 29.51 8.69
CA GLY A 30 18.48 30.19 8.88
C GLY A 30 19.55 29.35 9.62
N GLU A 31 20.79 29.81 9.54
CA GLU A 31 21.99 29.10 9.97
C GLU A 31 21.99 28.76 11.47
N LYS A 32 21.36 29.60 12.31
CA LYS A 32 21.32 29.43 13.78
C LYS A 32 20.04 28.76 14.29
N SER A 33 19.19 28.24 13.41
CA SER A 33 17.96 27.52 13.75
C SER A 33 18.12 26.43 14.83
N ARG A 34 19.30 25.80 14.95
CA ARG A 34 19.59 24.75 15.94
C ARG A 34 19.59 25.25 17.38
N ASP A 35 20.12 26.44 17.62
CA ASP A 35 20.24 26.99 18.98
C ASP A 35 18.83 27.28 19.55
N GLN A 36 17.89 27.61 18.67
CA GLN A 36 16.50 27.89 19.02
C GLN A 36 15.72 26.67 19.51
N VAL A 37 16.14 25.45 19.13
CA VAL A 37 15.52 24.20 19.58
C VAL A 37 15.58 24.06 21.11
N LEU A 38 16.69 24.49 21.72
CA LEU A 38 16.87 24.43 23.18
C LEU A 38 15.87 25.34 23.90
N ILE A 39 15.62 26.53 23.35
CA ILE A 39 14.65 27.49 23.91
C ILE A 39 13.24 26.92 23.85
N LEU A 40 12.84 26.38 22.69
CA LEU A 40 11.51 25.78 22.50
C LEU A 40 11.31 24.55 23.39
N HIS A 41 12.33 23.69 23.53
CA HIS A 41 12.28 22.56 24.46
C HIS A 41 12.09 23.02 25.91
N HIS A 42 12.82 24.06 26.34
CA HIS A 42 12.67 24.61 27.69
C HIS A 42 11.26 25.16 27.94
N LEU A 43 10.67 25.87 26.97
CA LEU A 43 9.29 26.36 27.04
C LEU A 43 8.28 25.22 27.13
N LEU A 44 8.45 24.16 26.34
CA LEU A 44 7.60 22.96 26.39
C LEU A 44 7.65 22.31 27.78
N LYS A 45 8.86 22.09 28.31
CA LYS A 45 9.06 21.47 29.62
C LYS A 45 8.45 22.31 30.75
N LYS A 46 8.65 23.63 30.74
CA LYS A 46 8.07 24.55 31.73
C LYS A 46 6.54 24.46 31.77
N ASN A 47 5.89 24.46 30.61
CA ASN A 47 4.43 24.37 30.52
C ASN A 47 3.89 22.98 30.87
N ARG A 48 4.63 21.90 30.54
CA ARG A 48 4.27 20.53 30.92
C ARG A 48 4.35 20.26 32.42
N LEU A 49 5.39 20.79 33.08
CA LEU A 49 5.55 20.74 34.53
C LEU A 49 4.40 21.44 35.25
N SER A 50 3.95 22.59 34.73
CA SER A 50 2.78 23.30 35.26
C SER A 50 1.48 22.48 35.24
N LEU A 51 1.42 21.40 34.44
CA LEU A 51 0.24 20.56 34.25
C LEU A 51 0.45 19.13 34.80
N ASN A 52 1.49 18.88 35.61
CA ASN A 52 1.85 17.56 36.14
C ASN A 52 1.98 16.45 35.07
N SER A 53 2.41 16.83 33.86
CA SER A 53 2.64 15.88 32.77
C SER A 53 4.11 15.43 32.71
N PRO A 54 4.41 14.21 32.23
CA PRO A 54 5.78 13.69 32.17
C PRO A 54 6.67 14.51 31.22
N ASP A 55 7.97 14.49 31.49
CA ASP A 55 8.98 15.13 30.65
C ASP A 55 8.86 14.66 29.18
N PRO A 56 8.96 15.58 28.20
CA PRO A 56 8.77 15.23 26.80
C PRO A 56 9.91 14.34 26.30
N TYR A 57 9.56 13.16 25.79
CA TYR A 57 10.52 12.29 25.09
C TYR A 57 10.82 12.89 23.71
N VAL A 58 12.09 13.06 23.35
CA VAL A 58 12.49 13.79 22.13
C VAL A 58 12.96 12.82 21.05
N LEU A 59 12.41 12.95 19.84
CA LEU A 59 12.86 12.25 18.64
C LEU A 59 13.60 13.21 17.71
N TRP A 60 14.83 12.86 17.34
CA TRP A 60 15.63 13.62 16.38
C TRP A 60 15.92 12.78 15.15
N CYS A 61 15.43 13.24 14.00
CA CYS A 61 15.54 12.56 12.72
C CYS A 61 16.55 13.26 11.79
N TYR A 62 17.45 12.49 11.18
CA TYR A 62 18.52 13.00 10.32
C TYR A 62 18.88 12.04 9.17
N LYS A 63 19.51 12.56 8.11
CA LYS A 63 20.15 11.80 7.02
C LYS A 63 21.66 11.94 7.04
N ARG A 64 22.16 13.17 6.90
CA ARG A 64 23.61 13.39 6.74
C ARG A 64 24.25 13.46 8.12
N GLN A 65 25.01 12.42 8.47
CA GLN A 65 25.81 12.36 9.70
C GLN A 65 26.94 13.40 9.78
N LYS A 66 27.13 14.25 8.76
CA LYS A 66 28.35 15.05 8.57
C LYS A 66 28.54 16.28 9.47
N GLU A 67 27.70 16.45 10.48
CA GLU A 67 27.99 17.37 11.60
C GLU A 67 27.89 16.70 12.98
N PHE A 68 27.51 15.41 13.01
CA PHE A 68 27.20 14.70 14.25
C PHE A 68 28.29 13.72 14.72
N TYR A 69 29.42 13.59 14.02
CA TYR A 69 30.39 12.52 14.29
C TYR A 69 31.86 12.97 14.28
N ARG A 70 32.53 12.92 15.45
CA ARG A 70 33.08 11.64 15.94
C ARG A 70 33.71 11.70 17.34
N ASN A 71 34.30 12.82 17.78
CA ASN A 71 35.07 12.85 19.03
C ASN A 71 34.50 13.75 20.16
N TYR A 72 33.78 14.83 19.82
CA TYR A 72 33.38 15.85 20.81
C TYR A 72 32.11 15.49 21.61
N LEU A 73 31.26 14.60 21.09
CA LEU A 73 29.90 14.39 21.59
C LEU A 73 29.69 13.05 22.33
N THR A 74 30.61 12.09 22.34
CA THR A 74 30.33 10.79 23.00
C THR A 74 30.21 10.86 24.52
N LYS A 75 30.87 11.83 25.18
CA LYS A 75 30.67 12.11 26.62
C LYS A 75 29.46 13.02 26.88
N ARG A 76 29.32 14.12 26.13
CA ARG A 76 28.24 15.11 26.31
C ARG A 76 26.88 14.62 25.80
N LEU A 77 26.80 13.84 24.71
CA LEU A 77 25.56 13.14 24.29
C LEU A 77 25.18 12.02 25.25
N LYS A 78 26.12 11.32 25.90
CA LYS A 78 25.75 10.37 26.96
C LYS A 78 25.10 11.08 28.14
N GLN A 79 25.59 12.29 28.47
CA GLN A 79 24.98 13.16 29.48
C GLN A 79 23.64 13.75 28.99
N LEU A 80 23.55 14.25 27.76
CA LEU A 80 22.33 14.83 27.17
C LEU A 80 21.25 13.77 26.89
N LYS A 81 21.61 12.56 26.46
CA LYS A 81 20.68 11.43 26.31
C LYS A 81 20.05 11.06 27.65
N LYS A 82 20.82 11.11 28.75
CA LYS A 82 20.32 10.91 30.11
C LYS A 82 19.52 12.11 30.62
N ALA A 83 19.89 13.34 30.26
CA ALA A 83 19.25 14.56 30.75
C ALA A 83 17.96 14.96 30.01
N TYR A 84 17.85 14.63 28.72
CA TYR A 84 16.76 15.06 27.83
C TYR A 84 15.98 13.91 27.19
N ALA A 85 16.25 12.66 27.59
CA ALA A 85 15.60 11.46 27.06
C ALA A 85 15.47 11.50 25.52
N LEU A 86 16.63 11.55 24.83
CA LEU A 86 16.72 11.76 23.38
C LEU A 86 16.89 10.46 22.61
N ARG A 87 16.01 10.19 21.63
CA ARG A 87 16.16 9.13 20.62
C ARG A 87 16.64 9.72 19.30
N LEU A 88 17.80 9.24 18.83
CA LEU A 88 18.32 9.54 17.50
C LEU A 88 17.80 8.49 16.51
N CYS A 89 17.27 8.92 15.37
CA CYS A 89 16.76 8.03 14.32
C CYS A 89 17.26 8.49 12.95
N HIS A 90 17.90 7.59 12.21
CA HIS A 90 18.20 7.85 10.80
C HIS A 90 16.92 7.67 9.97
N TYR A 91 16.72 8.44 8.90
CA TYR A 91 15.47 8.34 8.11
C TYR A 91 15.19 6.93 7.54
N SER A 92 16.23 6.13 7.27
CA SER A 92 16.07 4.74 6.84
C SER A 92 15.54 3.81 7.94
N GLU A 93 15.67 4.18 9.21
CA GLU A 93 15.31 3.38 10.39
C GLU A 93 13.98 3.83 11.02
N THR A 94 13.21 4.68 10.32
CA THR A 94 11.95 5.25 10.82
C THR A 94 10.90 4.19 11.16
N GLU A 95 11.05 2.97 10.64
CA GLU A 95 10.18 1.82 10.95
C GLU A 95 10.35 1.33 12.39
N THR A 96 11.55 1.47 12.98
CA THR A 96 11.85 1.05 14.37
C THR A 96 11.19 1.94 15.42
N VAL A 97 10.73 3.12 15.00
CA VAL A 97 10.10 4.13 15.86
C VAL A 97 8.60 3.90 15.97
N LEU A 98 8.04 3.05 15.10
CA LEU A 98 6.64 2.70 15.11
C LEU A 98 6.26 2.03 16.43
N GLY A 99 5.05 2.31 16.90
CA GLY A 99 4.57 1.87 18.22
C GLY A 99 5.05 2.73 19.41
N GLN A 100 6.06 3.60 19.24
CA GLN A 100 6.49 4.54 20.28
C GLN A 100 5.78 5.89 20.19
N THR A 101 5.90 6.68 21.26
CA THR A 101 5.29 8.01 21.43
C THR A 101 6.32 9.01 21.92
N PHE A 102 6.33 10.19 21.31
CA PHE A 102 7.27 11.28 21.62
C PHE A 102 6.53 12.58 21.90
N GLY A 103 7.04 13.37 22.84
CA GLY A 103 6.51 14.70 23.15
C GLY A 103 7.03 15.79 22.21
N MET A 104 8.18 15.55 21.58
CA MET A 104 8.82 16.51 20.69
C MET A 104 9.53 15.80 19.52
N LEU A 105 9.37 16.32 18.31
CA LEU A 105 10.00 15.82 17.09
C LEU A 105 10.84 16.92 16.43
N ILE A 106 12.08 16.59 16.08
CA ILE A 106 13.03 17.48 15.39
C ILE A 106 13.41 16.84 14.06
N ILE A 107 13.21 17.58 12.97
CA ILE A 107 13.45 17.17 11.59
C ILE A 107 14.57 18.05 11.04
N GLN A 108 15.73 17.45 10.76
CA GLN A 108 16.94 18.19 10.38
C GLN A 108 17.09 18.41 8.87
N ASP A 109 16.88 17.39 8.04
CA ASP A 109 17.16 17.47 6.60
C ASP A 109 15.87 17.37 5.78
N PHE A 110 15.32 18.52 5.37
CA PHE A 110 14.10 18.55 4.54
C PHE A 110 14.28 17.88 3.16
N GLN A 111 15.47 17.96 2.57
CA GLN A 111 15.81 17.34 1.26
C GLN A 111 15.60 15.82 1.23
N ALA A 112 15.72 15.17 2.38
CA ALA A 112 15.61 13.72 2.54
C ALA A 112 14.19 13.25 2.88
N LEU A 113 13.28 14.19 3.15
CA LEU A 113 11.97 13.93 3.70
C LEU A 113 11.03 13.47 2.60
N THR A 114 10.67 12.18 2.61
CA THR A 114 9.62 11.66 1.74
C THR A 114 8.25 11.73 2.43
N PRO A 115 7.13 11.81 1.68
CA PRO A 115 5.79 11.81 2.26
C PRO A 115 5.52 10.65 3.24
N ASN A 116 6.04 9.46 2.95
CA ASN A 116 5.92 8.30 3.82
C ASN A 116 6.70 8.48 5.15
N ILE A 117 7.94 9.00 5.07
CA ILE A 117 8.73 9.32 6.28
C ILE A 117 8.00 10.39 7.10
N LEU A 118 7.49 11.43 6.44
CA LEU A 118 6.75 12.52 7.09
C LEU A 118 5.54 12.00 7.88
N ALA A 119 4.74 11.11 7.27
CA ALA A 119 3.60 10.51 7.95
C ALA A 119 4.02 9.67 9.17
N ARG A 120 5.05 8.81 9.01
CA ARG A 120 5.58 7.96 10.08
C ARG A 120 5.98 8.76 11.32
N ILE A 121 6.76 9.82 11.13
CA ILE A 121 7.33 10.58 12.23
C ILE A 121 6.29 11.49 12.91
N ILE A 122 5.43 12.17 12.14
CA ILE A 122 4.42 13.10 12.69
C ILE A 122 3.38 12.33 13.52
N GLU A 123 2.99 11.13 13.09
CA GLU A 123 2.03 10.31 13.84
C GLU A 123 2.57 9.78 15.17
N CYS A 124 3.89 9.68 15.34
CA CYS A 124 4.52 9.24 16.59
C CYS A 124 4.53 10.33 17.67
N VAL A 125 4.16 11.57 17.34
CA VAL A 125 4.12 12.69 18.28
C VAL A 125 2.78 12.72 18.99
N GLU A 126 2.80 12.80 20.33
CA GLU A 126 1.61 13.06 21.14
C GLU A 126 1.23 14.55 21.10
N GLY A 127 0.31 15.02 21.95
CA GLY A 127 -0.01 16.46 22.05
C GLY A 127 1.22 17.31 22.44
N GLY A 128 1.99 17.75 21.44
CA GLY A 128 3.35 18.24 21.59
C GLY A 128 3.82 19.10 20.42
N MET A 129 5.14 19.12 20.19
CA MET A 129 5.76 20.04 19.23
C MET A 129 6.55 19.31 18.13
N ILE A 130 6.43 19.80 16.90
CA ILE A 130 7.14 19.32 15.72
C ILE A 130 7.95 20.49 15.16
N ILE A 131 9.26 20.30 14.99
CA ILE A 131 10.19 21.33 14.54
C ILE A 131 10.87 20.89 13.24
N PHE A 132 10.77 21.73 12.21
CA PHE A 132 11.52 21.64 10.97
C PHE A 132 12.68 22.63 11.00
N LEU A 133 13.90 22.12 10.84
CA LEU A 133 15.10 22.92 10.73
C LEU A 133 15.44 23.12 9.25
N LEU A 134 15.58 24.39 8.84
CA LEU A 134 15.87 24.78 7.47
C LEU A 134 17.13 25.66 7.44
N PRO A 135 18.33 25.09 7.72
CA PRO A 135 19.54 25.89 7.94
C PRO A 135 20.05 26.60 6.68
N ASN A 136 19.86 26.00 5.50
CA ASN A 136 20.41 26.50 4.23
C ASN A 136 19.39 27.28 3.40
N ILE A 137 18.31 27.74 4.02
CA ILE A 137 17.19 28.40 3.34
C ILE A 137 17.05 29.80 3.92
N ALA A 138 17.14 30.82 3.07
CA ALA A 138 17.00 32.22 3.46
C ALA A 138 15.53 32.68 3.41
N SER A 139 14.75 32.15 2.46
CA SER A 139 13.33 32.46 2.28
C SER A 139 12.50 31.19 2.09
N LEU A 140 11.23 31.21 2.47
CA LEU A 140 10.31 30.09 2.20
C LEU A 140 10.18 29.77 0.70
N GLU A 141 10.42 30.76 -0.18
CA GLU A 141 10.36 30.58 -1.63
C GLU A 141 11.49 29.70 -2.16
N ASP A 142 12.66 29.70 -1.51
CA ASP A 142 13.79 28.82 -1.87
C ASP A 142 13.40 27.34 -1.70
N LEU A 143 12.43 27.04 -0.82
CA LEU A 143 11.92 25.69 -0.63
C LEU A 143 11.14 25.19 -1.86
N PHE A 144 10.61 26.10 -2.69
CA PHE A 144 9.97 25.74 -3.96
C PHE A 144 10.93 25.18 -4.99
N LEU A 145 12.22 25.51 -4.93
CA LEU A 145 13.23 25.11 -5.92
C LEU A 145 14.17 24.04 -5.38
N LEU A 146 13.94 23.58 -4.15
CA LEU A 146 14.80 22.63 -3.48
C LEU A 146 14.64 21.22 -4.08
N ASN A 147 15.74 20.70 -4.62
CA ASN A 147 15.81 19.33 -5.09
C ASN A 147 15.90 18.35 -3.91
N MET A 148 15.00 17.38 -3.91
CA MET A 148 14.99 16.26 -2.97
C MET A 148 15.89 15.13 -3.44
N ASP A 149 16.36 14.33 -2.50
CA ASP A 149 17.22 13.18 -2.79
C ASP A 149 16.54 12.10 -3.68
N VAL A 150 15.20 12.07 -3.69
CA VAL A 150 14.44 11.11 -4.53
C VAL A 150 14.49 11.51 -6.00
N HIS A 151 14.66 12.79 -6.32
CA HIS A 151 14.67 13.28 -7.70
C HIS A 151 15.78 12.66 -8.54
N SER A 152 16.92 12.29 -7.93
CA SER A 152 18.00 11.60 -8.63
C SER A 152 17.59 10.23 -9.20
N ARG A 153 16.48 9.64 -8.74
CA ARG A 153 15.94 8.37 -9.26
C ARG A 153 15.04 8.54 -10.48
N TRP A 154 14.56 9.77 -10.73
CA TRP A 154 13.62 10.09 -11.81
C TRP A 154 14.27 10.83 -12.98
N VAL A 155 15.54 11.21 -12.81
CA VAL A 155 16.37 11.75 -13.87
C VAL A 155 16.83 10.58 -14.76
N ASN A 156 16.44 10.62 -16.03
CA ASN A 156 16.88 9.66 -17.05
C ASN A 156 17.61 10.43 -18.17
N GLU A 157 18.21 9.73 -19.14
CA GLU A 157 18.91 10.36 -20.28
C GLU A 157 18.01 11.33 -21.07
N VAL A 158 16.70 11.01 -21.17
CA VAL A 158 15.71 11.83 -21.89
C VAL A 158 15.19 13.00 -21.04
N HIS A 159 15.18 12.86 -19.71
CA HIS A 159 14.60 13.82 -18.79
C HIS A 159 15.62 14.22 -17.72
N THR A 160 16.39 15.28 -18.02
CA THR A 160 17.50 15.74 -17.17
C THR A 160 17.07 16.65 -16.02
N ALA A 161 15.93 17.32 -16.13
CA ALA A 161 15.42 18.25 -15.12
C ALA A 161 14.13 17.75 -14.46
N VAL A 162 14.08 17.85 -13.14
CA VAL A 162 12.91 17.53 -12.30
C VAL A 162 12.43 18.81 -11.66
N ASN A 163 11.13 19.11 -11.79
CA ASN A 163 10.52 20.26 -11.13
C ASN A 163 9.86 19.80 -9.82
N PRO A 164 10.26 20.34 -8.65
CA PRO A 164 9.72 19.97 -7.34
C PRO A 164 8.32 20.57 -7.08
N ILE A 165 7.32 20.11 -7.83
CA ILE A 165 5.92 20.56 -7.75
C ILE A 165 5.30 20.24 -6.38
N PHE A 166 5.66 19.11 -5.79
CA PHE A 166 5.18 18.72 -4.46
C PHE A 166 5.61 19.70 -3.36
N ASN A 167 6.85 20.21 -3.42
CA ASN A 167 7.35 21.18 -2.43
C ASN A 167 6.56 22.49 -2.48
N LYS A 168 6.18 22.91 -3.69
CA LYS A 168 5.28 24.06 -3.88
C LYS A 168 3.93 23.83 -3.20
N ARG A 169 3.30 22.67 -3.41
CA ARG A 169 2.05 22.31 -2.72
C ARG A 169 2.25 22.23 -1.20
N PHE A 170 3.37 21.67 -0.73
CA PHE A 170 3.69 21.55 0.69
C PHE A 170 3.68 22.92 1.38
N VAL A 171 4.44 23.88 0.87
CA VAL A 171 4.50 25.24 1.44
C VAL A 171 3.14 25.95 1.36
N LEU A 172 2.43 25.85 0.23
CA LEU A 172 1.09 26.43 0.11
C LEU A 172 0.10 25.83 1.12
N SER A 173 0.26 24.55 1.44
CA SER A 173 -0.56 23.88 2.45
C SER A 173 -0.29 24.33 3.88
N LEU A 174 0.88 24.91 4.17
CA LEU A 174 1.18 25.42 5.51
C LEU A 174 0.26 26.60 5.87
N ALA A 175 -0.20 27.37 4.88
CA ALA A 175 -1.10 28.50 5.09
C ALA A 175 -2.52 28.08 5.55
N SER A 176 -2.93 26.83 5.32
CA SER A 176 -4.20 26.29 5.79
C SER A 176 -4.12 25.60 7.15
N CYS A 177 -2.91 25.38 7.68
CA CYS A 177 -2.70 24.73 8.98
C CYS A 177 -2.82 25.74 10.14
N GLU A 178 -3.79 25.53 11.03
CA GLU A 178 -4.08 26.47 12.14
C GLU A 178 -2.94 26.55 13.19
N ASN A 179 -2.29 25.42 13.50
CA ASN A 179 -1.26 25.30 14.55
C ASN A 179 0.18 25.34 14.01
N CYS A 180 0.41 26.05 12.90
CA CYS A 180 1.72 26.15 12.26
C CYS A 180 2.30 27.57 12.41
N LEU A 181 3.57 27.69 12.78
CA LEU A 181 4.30 28.96 12.80
C LEU A 181 5.60 28.86 12.01
N VAL A 182 5.86 29.87 11.18
CA VAL A 182 7.15 30.04 10.50
C VAL A 182 7.93 31.13 11.19
N LEU A 183 9.12 30.76 11.66
CA LEU A 183 10.04 31.56 12.46
C LEU A 183 11.37 31.75 11.73
N ASP A 184 12.00 32.90 11.94
CA ASP A 184 13.40 33.09 11.60
C ASP A 184 14.34 32.59 12.71
N ASP A 185 15.65 32.65 12.46
CA ASP A 185 16.73 32.33 13.41
C ASP A 185 16.68 33.09 14.74
N THR A 186 15.90 34.16 14.81
CA THR A 186 15.73 34.99 16.01
C THR A 186 14.37 34.78 16.69
N LEU A 187 13.62 33.76 16.29
CA LEU A 187 12.27 33.44 16.76
C LEU A 187 11.22 34.52 16.46
N ASN A 188 11.44 35.37 15.44
CA ASN A 188 10.41 36.29 14.96
C ASN A 188 9.47 35.58 14.00
N ILE A 189 8.18 35.89 14.09
CA ILE A 189 7.14 35.28 13.25
C ILE A 189 7.10 35.96 11.89
N LYS A 190 7.20 35.17 10.82
CA LYS A 190 7.23 35.64 9.42
C LYS A 190 5.94 35.35 8.66
N LEU A 191 5.31 34.22 8.96
CA LEU A 191 4.01 33.84 8.40
C LEU A 191 3.06 33.47 9.53
N LEU A 192 1.86 34.04 9.51
CA LEU A 192 0.75 33.67 10.37
C LEU A 192 -0.29 32.91 9.54
N PRO A 193 -0.78 31.74 10.01
CA PRO A 193 -1.98 31.14 9.47
C PRO A 193 -3.14 32.14 9.54
N LYS A 194 -4.03 32.12 8.55
CA LYS A 194 -5.23 33.00 8.52
C LYS A 194 -6.14 32.85 9.74
N ALA A 195 -6.01 31.76 10.50
CA ALA A 195 -6.80 31.46 11.69
C ALA A 195 -6.24 32.06 13.00
N PHE A 196 -5.00 32.58 13.01
CA PHE A 196 -4.37 33.08 14.24
C PHE A 196 -5.02 34.37 14.79
N ASP A 197 -5.72 35.13 13.93
CA ASP A 197 -6.46 36.33 14.34
C ASP A 197 -7.82 36.01 14.97
N SER A 198 -8.35 34.80 14.78
CA SER A 198 -9.53 34.34 15.53
C SER A 198 -9.11 33.84 16.89
N LEU A 199 -9.55 34.54 17.95
CA LEU A 199 -9.44 34.11 19.35
C LEU A 199 -9.66 32.59 19.48
N PRO A 200 -8.81 31.84 20.21
CA PRO A 200 -9.02 30.43 20.38
C PRO A 200 -10.39 30.22 21.04
N LYS A 201 -11.26 29.45 20.37
CA LYS A 201 -12.44 28.86 21.00
C LYS A 201 -11.95 28.18 22.27
N GLN A 202 -12.54 28.49 23.42
CA GLN A 202 -12.21 27.80 24.68
C GLN A 202 -12.38 26.29 24.47
N VAL A 203 -11.28 25.57 24.25
CA VAL A 203 -11.34 24.12 24.06
C VAL A 203 -11.46 23.51 25.44
N HIS A 204 -12.60 22.84 25.67
CA HIS A 204 -12.92 22.19 26.93
C HIS A 204 -11.85 21.16 27.32
N ASN A 205 -11.41 21.26 28.58
CA ASN A 205 -10.40 20.42 29.23
C ASN A 205 -10.63 18.91 29.09
N LYS A 206 -9.52 18.16 28.86
CA LYS A 206 -9.39 16.69 28.93
C LYS A 206 -9.91 16.01 30.20
N ASN A 207 -10.18 16.75 31.27
CA ASN A 207 -10.74 16.22 32.52
C ASN A 207 -12.13 15.58 32.36
N ASN A 208 -12.80 15.74 31.22
CA ASN A 208 -14.09 15.09 30.97
C ASN A 208 -13.96 13.63 30.53
N ASN A 209 -12.96 13.23 29.73
CA ASN A 209 -12.94 11.86 29.18
C ASN A 209 -12.65 10.80 30.23
N SER A 210 -11.65 10.99 31.09
CA SER A 210 -11.36 10.06 32.20
C SER A 210 -12.54 9.96 33.17
N LYS A 211 -13.17 11.09 33.50
CA LYS A 211 -14.39 11.13 34.33
C LYS A 211 -15.58 10.44 33.66
N ASN A 212 -15.73 10.59 32.35
CA ASN A 212 -16.79 9.95 31.57
C ASN A 212 -16.57 8.44 31.46
N ILE A 213 -15.32 7.98 31.31
CA ILE A 213 -14.96 6.55 31.31
C ILE A 213 -15.25 5.95 32.68
N ILE A 214 -14.79 6.58 33.77
CA ILE A 214 -15.08 6.11 35.14
C ILE A 214 -16.59 6.03 35.37
N LYS A 215 -17.36 7.04 34.91
CA LYS A 215 -18.83 7.00 34.95
C LYS A 215 -19.42 5.86 34.11
N ALA A 216 -18.93 5.63 32.89
CA ALA A 216 -19.41 4.57 32.02
C ALA A 216 -19.11 3.17 32.60
N VAL A 217 -17.88 2.96 33.08
CA VAL A 217 -17.45 1.72 33.75
C VAL A 217 -18.24 1.48 35.04
N SER A 218 -18.56 2.53 35.80
CA SER A 218 -19.38 2.38 37.01
C SER A 218 -20.81 1.95 36.71
N LYS A 219 -21.34 2.27 35.52
CA LYS A 219 -22.70 1.91 35.09
C LYS A 219 -22.81 0.51 34.48
N SER A 220 -21.70 -0.12 34.08
CA SER A 220 -21.74 -1.45 33.47
C SER A 220 -21.99 -2.54 34.51
N SER A 221 -22.78 -3.56 34.14
CA SER A 221 -23.16 -4.72 34.97
C SER A 221 -22.10 -5.82 35.04
N LEU A 222 -20.88 -5.53 34.58
CA LEU A 222 -19.76 -6.49 34.47
C LEU A 222 -19.08 -6.73 35.82
N SER A 223 -18.35 -7.85 35.94
CA SER A 223 -17.62 -8.22 37.16
C SER A 223 -16.56 -7.18 37.54
N GLU A 224 -16.26 -7.04 38.84
CA GLU A 224 -15.29 -6.05 39.34
C GLU A 224 -13.88 -6.22 38.75
N GLU A 225 -13.48 -7.45 38.44
CA GLU A 225 -12.19 -7.75 37.81
C GLU A 225 -12.11 -7.22 36.38
N LEU A 226 -13.19 -7.36 35.61
CA LEU A 226 -13.28 -6.80 34.26
C LEU A 226 -13.30 -5.27 34.30
N LYS A 227 -13.96 -4.66 35.29
CA LYS A 227 -13.97 -3.20 35.48
C LYS A 227 -12.56 -2.63 35.65
N LYS A 228 -11.64 -3.36 36.30
CA LYS A 228 -10.23 -2.94 36.43
C LYS A 228 -9.51 -2.91 35.09
N VAL A 229 -9.76 -3.87 34.21
CA VAL A 229 -9.18 -3.91 32.86
C VAL A 229 -9.79 -2.83 31.97
N LEU A 230 -11.11 -2.67 32.01
CA LEU A 230 -11.84 -1.64 31.26
C LEU A 230 -11.40 -0.23 31.66
N ALA A 231 -11.02 -0.02 32.93
CA ALA A 231 -10.47 1.26 33.41
C ALA A 231 -9.09 1.61 32.82
N LEU A 232 -8.40 0.66 32.18
CA LEU A 232 -7.12 0.94 31.48
C LEU A 232 -7.34 1.61 30.11
N CYS A 233 -8.57 1.62 29.58
CA CYS A 233 -8.90 2.29 28.33
C CYS A 233 -8.77 3.82 28.47
N VAL A 234 -8.21 4.46 27.44
CA VAL A 234 -7.99 5.92 27.43
C VAL A 234 -9.17 6.67 26.83
N THR A 235 -9.90 6.03 25.91
CA THR A 235 -11.02 6.61 25.17
C THR A 235 -12.31 5.83 25.38
N LEU A 236 -13.46 6.47 25.20
CA LEU A 236 -14.77 5.80 25.30
C LEU A 236 -14.97 4.80 24.17
N ASP A 237 -14.43 5.10 23.00
CA ASP A 237 -14.45 4.23 21.83
C ASP A 237 -13.69 2.91 22.08
N GLN A 238 -12.55 2.97 22.78
CA GLN A 238 -11.82 1.79 23.23
C GLN A 238 -12.63 0.96 24.23
N LEU A 239 -13.33 1.61 25.16
CA LEU A 239 -14.15 0.95 26.15
C LEU A 239 -15.29 0.16 25.49
N HIS A 240 -16.09 0.80 24.65
CA HIS A 240 -17.20 0.16 23.95
C HIS A 240 -16.74 -0.95 22.99
N SER A 241 -15.59 -0.75 22.34
CA SER A 241 -14.99 -1.78 21.49
C SER A 241 -14.59 -3.02 22.29
N LEU A 242 -14.00 -2.83 23.48
CA LEU A 242 -13.58 -3.92 24.35
C LEU A 242 -14.78 -4.64 24.98
N GLU A 243 -15.85 -3.92 25.34
CA GLU A 243 -17.13 -4.50 25.78
C GLU A 243 -17.74 -5.40 24.72
N LYS A 244 -17.83 -4.93 23.47
CA LYS A 244 -18.35 -5.72 22.34
C LYS A 244 -17.48 -6.95 22.04
N ILE A 245 -16.16 -6.82 22.12
CA ILE A 245 -15.25 -7.98 21.98
C ILE A 245 -15.50 -9.00 23.10
N TYR A 246 -15.70 -8.54 24.34
CA TYR A 246 -15.98 -9.41 25.47
C TYR A 246 -17.30 -10.19 25.31
N GLU A 247 -18.36 -9.54 24.83
CA GLU A 247 -19.64 -10.19 24.53
C GLU A 247 -19.46 -11.34 23.54
N VAL A 248 -18.70 -11.10 22.45
CA VAL A 248 -18.41 -12.12 21.44
C VAL A 248 -17.55 -13.26 22.00
N LEU A 249 -16.55 -12.97 22.84
CA LEU A 249 -15.69 -13.99 23.46
C LEU A 249 -16.43 -14.85 24.49
N LYS A 250 -17.51 -14.33 25.08
CA LYS A 250 -18.37 -15.09 25.99
C LYS A 250 -19.17 -16.16 25.23
N GLU A 251 -19.55 -15.89 23.98
CA GLU A 251 -20.32 -16.80 23.12
C GLU A 251 -19.45 -17.86 22.41
N ARG A 252 -18.84 -18.76 23.19
CA ARG A 252 -17.88 -19.76 22.68
C ARG A 252 -18.39 -20.74 21.61
N LYS A 253 -19.72 -20.93 21.49
CA LYS A 253 -20.31 -21.97 20.62
C LYS A 253 -20.36 -21.58 19.14
N VAL A 254 -20.22 -20.29 18.84
CA VAL A 254 -20.35 -19.78 17.48
C VAL A 254 -18.97 -19.36 16.97
N LEU A 255 -18.61 -19.85 15.79
CA LEU A 255 -17.42 -19.37 15.10
C LEU A 255 -17.65 -17.91 14.68
N SER A 256 -16.92 -17.00 15.30
CA SER A 256 -17.09 -15.55 15.11
C SER A 256 -15.81 -14.92 14.57
N ILE A 257 -15.99 -13.95 13.68
CA ILE A 257 -14.91 -13.12 13.15
C ILE A 257 -15.16 -11.70 13.64
N VAL A 258 -14.26 -11.19 14.47
CA VAL A 258 -14.31 -9.79 14.92
C VAL A 258 -13.28 -8.99 14.14
N SER A 259 -13.75 -8.03 13.36
CA SER A 259 -12.89 -7.14 12.57
C SER A 259 -12.83 -5.75 13.21
N LEU A 260 -11.67 -5.43 13.79
CA LEU A 260 -11.34 -4.13 14.35
C LEU A 260 -10.63 -3.28 13.29
N THR A 261 -11.29 -2.22 12.84
CA THR A 261 -10.79 -1.34 11.79
C THR A 261 -10.56 0.06 12.34
N SER A 262 -9.43 0.69 12.01
CA SER A 262 -9.21 2.09 12.40
C SER A 262 -8.03 2.74 11.69
N ALA A 263 -7.96 4.06 11.78
CA ALA A 263 -6.75 4.80 11.47
C ALA A 263 -5.56 4.42 12.36
N ARG A 264 -4.37 4.84 11.96
CA ARG A 264 -3.16 4.64 12.76
C ARG A 264 -3.21 5.52 14.03
N GLY A 265 -2.57 5.07 15.12
CA GLY A 265 -2.53 5.83 16.37
C GLY A 265 -3.81 5.79 17.23
N ARG A 266 -4.81 4.98 16.87
CA ARG A 266 -6.09 4.80 17.62
C ARG A 266 -6.04 3.70 18.70
N GLY A 267 -4.91 2.99 18.82
CA GLY A 267 -4.67 2.00 19.88
C GLY A 267 -5.14 0.57 19.59
N LYS A 268 -5.22 0.14 18.33
CA LYS A 268 -5.62 -1.24 17.95
C LYS A 268 -4.88 -2.34 18.72
N SER A 269 -3.56 -2.35 18.64
CA SER A 269 -2.74 -3.37 19.30
C SER A 269 -2.88 -3.34 20.83
N ALA A 270 -3.18 -2.18 21.42
CA ALA A 270 -3.47 -2.07 22.85
C ALA A 270 -4.79 -2.74 23.22
N ILE A 271 -5.87 -2.50 22.45
CA ILE A 271 -7.17 -3.17 22.66
C ILE A 271 -7.03 -4.67 22.45
N LEU A 272 -6.34 -5.11 21.39
CA LEU A 272 -6.10 -6.54 21.16
C LEU A 272 -5.39 -7.18 22.36
N GLY A 273 -4.35 -6.53 22.90
CA GLY A 273 -3.63 -7.03 24.09
C GLY A 273 -4.53 -7.15 25.32
N LEU A 274 -5.39 -6.15 25.57
CA LEU A 274 -6.38 -6.20 26.67
C LEU A 274 -7.46 -7.25 26.44
N ALA A 275 -7.95 -7.38 25.21
CA ALA A 275 -8.96 -8.39 24.83
C ALA A 275 -8.43 -9.82 25.06
N ILE A 276 -7.15 -10.07 24.78
CA ILE A 276 -6.54 -11.37 25.05
C ILE A 276 -6.34 -11.63 26.54
N ALA A 277 -6.05 -10.60 27.35
CA ALA A 277 -6.06 -10.77 28.80
C ALA A 277 -7.46 -11.20 29.30
N ILE A 278 -8.53 -10.62 28.74
CA ILE A 278 -9.92 -10.99 29.05
C ILE A 278 -10.26 -12.40 28.53
N ALA A 279 -9.77 -12.79 27.36
CA ALA A 279 -9.95 -14.14 26.80
C ALA A 279 -9.28 -15.19 27.70
N LEU A 280 -8.07 -14.91 28.19
CA LEU A 280 -7.37 -15.81 29.12
C LEU A 280 -8.12 -15.97 30.45
N ALA A 281 -8.75 -14.91 30.95
CA ALA A 281 -9.65 -14.99 32.10
C ALA A 281 -10.92 -15.82 31.78
N SER A 282 -11.40 -15.75 30.54
CA SER A 282 -12.53 -16.51 30.01
C SER A 282 -12.13 -17.92 29.52
N ASP A 283 -11.16 -18.57 30.16
CA ASP A 283 -10.66 -19.94 29.89
C ASP A 283 -10.26 -20.32 28.46
N TYR A 284 -9.81 -19.36 27.64
CA TYR A 284 -9.07 -19.70 26.43
C TYR A 284 -7.67 -20.21 26.80
N SER A 285 -7.22 -21.31 26.17
CA SER A 285 -5.97 -22.00 26.56
C SER A 285 -4.83 -21.74 25.58
N LYS A 286 -5.05 -21.99 24.29
CA LYS A 286 -4.05 -21.82 23.24
C LYS A 286 -4.46 -20.69 22.31
N ILE A 287 -3.76 -19.57 22.41
CA ILE A 287 -4.01 -18.38 21.60
C ILE A 287 -2.78 -18.14 20.72
N PHE A 288 -2.98 -18.03 19.41
CA PHE A 288 -1.91 -17.64 18.49
C PHE A 288 -2.11 -16.22 17.99
N VAL A 289 -1.01 -15.49 17.91
CA VAL A 289 -0.98 -14.12 17.41
C VAL A 289 -0.10 -14.09 16.17
N THR A 290 -0.57 -13.47 15.09
CA THR A 290 0.19 -13.30 13.87
C THR A 290 0.20 -11.83 13.46
N SER A 291 1.30 -11.42 12.82
CA SER A 291 1.54 -10.09 12.28
C SER A 291 2.62 -10.20 11.20
N PRO A 292 2.75 -9.23 10.27
CA PRO A 292 3.79 -9.28 9.24
C PRO A 292 5.22 -9.24 9.83
N HIS A 293 5.42 -8.51 10.93
CA HIS A 293 6.70 -8.37 11.61
C HIS A 293 6.52 -8.40 13.13
N LEU A 294 7.40 -9.15 13.82
CA LEU A 294 7.35 -9.33 15.29
C LEU A 294 7.48 -8.01 16.08
N GLU A 295 8.10 -7.00 15.50
CA GLU A 295 8.29 -5.68 16.13
C GLU A 295 6.96 -4.98 16.45
N ASN A 296 5.94 -5.17 15.60
CA ASN A 296 4.64 -4.51 15.77
C ASN A 296 3.91 -5.01 17.03
N LEU A 297 4.16 -6.27 17.42
CA LEU A 297 3.50 -6.91 18.55
C LEU A 297 4.06 -6.51 19.92
N GLN A 298 5.12 -5.70 20.00
CA GLN A 298 5.65 -5.27 21.30
C GLN A 298 4.62 -4.47 22.10
N THR A 299 3.83 -3.63 21.42
CA THR A 299 2.74 -2.89 22.07
C THR A 299 1.64 -3.84 22.55
N PHE A 300 1.25 -4.82 21.73
CA PHE A 300 0.30 -5.87 22.08
C PHE A 300 0.72 -6.62 23.35
N PHE A 301 1.95 -7.12 23.41
CA PHE A 301 2.45 -7.86 24.58
C PHE A 301 2.58 -6.98 25.83
N ASN A 302 2.94 -5.70 25.67
CA ASN A 302 2.97 -4.75 26.78
C ASN A 302 1.57 -4.52 27.38
N PHE A 303 0.52 -4.43 26.56
CA PHE A 303 -0.85 -4.29 27.06
C PHE A 303 -1.42 -5.60 27.58
N LEU A 304 -1.04 -6.75 27.02
CA LEU A 304 -1.35 -8.07 27.57
C LEU A 304 -0.81 -8.22 29.00
N THR A 305 0.46 -7.87 29.22
CA THR A 305 1.07 -7.95 30.57
C THR A 305 0.46 -6.96 31.55
N LYS A 306 0.06 -5.76 31.11
CA LYS A 306 -0.73 -4.81 31.93
C LYS A 306 -2.11 -5.36 32.28
N GLY A 307 -2.82 -5.97 31.33
CA GLY A 307 -4.12 -6.60 31.57
C GLY A 307 -4.03 -7.76 32.57
N LEU A 308 -3.02 -8.63 32.42
CA LEU A 308 -2.75 -9.71 33.37
C LEU A 308 -2.43 -9.17 34.78
N ALA A 309 -1.66 -8.09 34.87
CA ALA A 309 -1.37 -7.44 36.15
C ALA A 309 -2.63 -6.87 36.81
N SER A 310 -3.59 -6.32 36.06
CA SER A 310 -4.88 -5.86 36.61
C SER A 310 -5.77 -7.00 37.12
N PHE A 311 -5.62 -8.21 36.58
CA PHE A 311 -6.22 -9.43 37.13
C PHE A 311 -5.46 -10.01 38.33
N GLY A 312 -4.36 -9.38 38.76
CA GLY A 312 -3.57 -9.80 39.92
C GLY A 312 -2.45 -10.79 39.61
N HIS A 313 -2.23 -11.16 38.34
CA HIS A 313 -1.15 -12.07 37.97
C HIS A 313 0.22 -11.39 38.07
N LYS A 314 1.17 -12.02 38.76
CA LYS A 314 2.53 -11.52 38.95
C LYS A 314 3.51 -12.14 37.95
N LYS A 315 4.32 -11.29 37.31
CA LYS A 315 5.37 -11.71 36.39
C LYS A 315 6.42 -12.56 37.10
N GLY A 316 6.79 -13.70 36.52
CA GLY A 316 7.78 -14.64 37.04
C GLY A 316 7.22 -15.69 38.00
N VAL A 317 6.03 -15.46 38.56
CA VAL A 317 5.31 -16.43 39.41
C VAL A 317 4.20 -17.07 38.60
N ASP A 318 3.22 -16.27 38.16
CA ASP A 318 2.03 -16.77 37.48
C ASP A 318 2.22 -16.85 35.96
N TYR A 319 3.16 -16.07 35.41
CA TYR A 319 3.46 -16.09 33.98
C TYR A 319 4.91 -15.76 33.65
N THR A 320 5.41 -16.33 32.56
CA THR A 320 6.72 -16.04 31.98
C THR A 320 6.58 -15.42 30.60
N VAL A 321 7.51 -14.52 30.27
CA VAL A 321 7.57 -13.83 28.98
C VAL A 321 8.76 -14.39 28.22
N GLU A 322 8.49 -15.06 27.11
CA GLU A 322 9.50 -15.55 26.17
C GLU A 322 9.97 -14.39 25.30
N LYS A 323 11.28 -14.20 25.21
CA LYS A 323 11.90 -13.17 24.37
C LYS A 323 12.84 -13.80 23.35
N CYS A 324 12.75 -13.36 22.11
CA CYS A 324 13.73 -13.61 21.07
C CYS A 324 14.78 -12.49 21.05
N GLN A 325 16.05 -12.82 20.84
CA GLN A 325 17.13 -11.84 20.66
C GLN A 325 17.53 -11.78 19.19
N GLU A 326 17.29 -10.65 18.54
CA GLU A 326 17.86 -10.32 17.23
C GLU A 326 18.73 -9.08 17.43
N ASN A 327 20.06 -9.23 17.41
CA ASN A 327 20.99 -8.15 17.73
C ASN A 327 20.64 -6.83 17.00
N PRO A 328 20.43 -5.68 17.68
CA PRO A 328 20.62 -5.38 19.12
C PRO A 328 19.32 -5.34 19.97
N TYR A 329 18.19 -5.84 19.46
CA TYR A 329 16.87 -5.73 20.10
C TYR A 329 16.35 -7.07 20.64
N SER A 330 15.65 -7.01 21.78
CA SER A 330 14.95 -8.17 22.34
C SER A 330 13.44 -8.00 22.14
N PHE A 331 12.82 -8.93 21.43
CA PHE A 331 11.39 -8.88 21.13
C PHE A 331 10.66 -9.96 21.92
N THR A 332 9.52 -9.61 22.53
CA THR A 332 8.66 -10.63 23.13
C THR A 332 8.03 -11.50 22.04
N HIS A 333 8.21 -12.81 22.16
CA HIS A 333 7.70 -13.84 21.24
C HIS A 333 6.43 -14.52 21.79
N GLY A 334 6.31 -14.64 23.12
CA GLY A 334 5.17 -15.30 23.73
C GLY A 334 5.08 -15.06 25.23
N VAL A 335 3.93 -15.43 25.78
CA VAL A 335 3.63 -15.41 27.22
C VAL A 335 3.01 -16.75 27.60
N ASN A 336 3.65 -17.46 28.53
CA ASN A 336 3.12 -18.69 29.11
C ASN A 336 2.62 -18.41 30.52
N ILE A 337 1.42 -18.86 30.84
CA ILE A 337 0.77 -18.68 32.15
C ILE A 337 0.68 -20.05 32.83
N PHE A 338 1.16 -20.09 34.07
CA PHE A 338 1.29 -21.28 34.91
C PHE A 338 0.28 -21.23 36.06
N ASN A 339 -1.00 -21.13 35.74
CA ASN A 339 -2.07 -21.37 36.72
C ASN A 339 -2.56 -22.83 36.58
N ASN A 340 -3.63 -23.22 37.28
CA ASN A 340 -4.20 -24.59 37.30
C ASN A 340 -4.31 -25.31 35.92
N ARG A 341 -4.31 -24.56 34.80
CA ARG A 341 -4.12 -25.08 33.44
C ARG A 341 -3.04 -24.27 32.71
N HIS A 342 -2.20 -24.94 31.93
CA HIS A 342 -1.26 -24.28 31.04
C HIS A 342 -2.00 -23.50 29.97
N LYS A 343 -1.89 -22.16 30.03
CA LYS A 343 -2.38 -21.24 28.98
C LYS A 343 -1.17 -20.61 28.30
N SER A 344 -1.20 -20.47 26.98
CA SER A 344 -0.09 -19.88 26.22
C SER A 344 -0.60 -18.95 25.13
N VAL A 345 0.10 -17.82 25.01
CA VAL A 345 -0.03 -16.88 23.91
C VAL A 345 1.30 -16.87 23.16
N ARG A 346 1.31 -17.30 21.90
CA ARG A 346 2.54 -17.38 21.11
C ARG A 346 2.39 -16.68 19.78
N TYR A 347 3.46 -16.01 19.36
CA TYR A 347 3.58 -15.52 18.00
C TYR A 347 3.79 -16.66 17.02
N LEU A 348 3.10 -16.60 15.87
CA LEU A 348 3.37 -17.44 14.71
C LEU A 348 3.52 -16.56 13.47
N SER A 349 4.50 -16.90 12.64
CA SER A 349 4.65 -16.29 11.31
C SER A 349 3.40 -16.57 10.46
N PRO A 350 2.90 -15.60 9.66
CA PRO A 350 1.73 -15.79 8.80
C PRO A 350 1.81 -17.00 7.86
N VAL A 351 3.03 -17.45 7.51
CA VAL A 351 3.27 -18.60 6.62
C VAL A 351 3.00 -19.94 7.32
N ASN A 352 3.17 -20.01 8.65
CA ASN A 352 3.08 -21.24 9.43
C ASN A 352 1.65 -21.52 9.93
N PHE A 353 0.67 -21.53 9.03
CA PHE A 353 -0.75 -21.70 9.38
C PHE A 353 -1.10 -23.13 9.86
N GLN A 354 -0.26 -24.13 9.59
CA GLN A 354 -0.55 -25.54 9.94
C GLN A 354 -0.64 -25.76 11.45
N GLU A 355 0.23 -25.09 12.21
CA GLU A 355 0.27 -25.16 13.67
C GLU A 355 -0.95 -24.50 14.33
N ALA A 356 -1.62 -23.60 13.60
CA ALA A 356 -2.77 -22.84 14.09
C ALA A 356 -4.07 -23.67 14.16
N THR A 357 -4.10 -24.87 13.57
CA THR A 357 -5.29 -25.73 13.54
C THR A 357 -5.74 -26.20 14.94
N ALA A 358 -4.81 -26.23 15.90
CA ALA A 358 -5.09 -26.63 17.29
C ALA A 358 -5.40 -25.45 18.23
N ALA A 359 -5.69 -24.26 17.69
CA ALA A 359 -5.89 -23.03 18.46
C ALA A 359 -7.36 -22.82 18.86
N ASP A 360 -7.57 -22.28 20.06
CA ASP A 360 -8.91 -21.88 20.51
C ASP A 360 -9.30 -20.51 19.93
N LEU A 361 -8.31 -19.63 19.73
CA LEU A 361 -8.48 -18.26 19.26
C LEU A 361 -7.26 -17.82 18.47
N ILE A 362 -7.49 -17.21 17.31
CA ILE A 362 -6.43 -16.62 16.47
C ILE A 362 -6.58 -15.11 16.48
N VAL A 363 -5.45 -14.40 16.66
CA VAL A 363 -5.36 -12.95 16.56
C VAL A 363 -4.48 -12.58 15.39
N ILE A 364 -4.98 -11.71 14.51
CA ILE A 364 -4.25 -11.20 13.35
C ILE A 364 -4.11 -9.69 13.51
N ASP A 365 -2.92 -9.20 13.84
CA ASP A 365 -2.63 -7.75 13.83
C ASP A 365 -2.11 -7.32 12.45
N GLU A 366 -2.53 -6.15 11.98
CA GLU A 366 -2.31 -5.67 10.62
C GLU A 366 -2.68 -6.68 9.52
N ALA A 367 -3.90 -7.25 9.61
CA ALA A 367 -4.39 -8.24 8.65
C ALA A 367 -4.39 -7.75 7.19
N ALA A 368 -4.50 -6.43 6.98
CA ALA A 368 -4.42 -5.82 5.65
C ALA A 368 -3.05 -5.94 4.98
N ALA A 369 -1.97 -6.13 5.75
CA ALA A 369 -0.62 -6.32 5.20
C ALA A 369 -0.34 -7.78 4.80
N ILE A 370 -1.22 -8.73 5.17
CA ILE A 370 -1.07 -10.16 4.90
C ILE A 370 -1.87 -10.51 3.63
N PRO A 371 -1.30 -11.30 2.69
CA PRO A 371 -2.02 -11.78 1.52
C PRO A 371 -3.37 -12.43 1.86
N LEU A 372 -4.43 -12.04 1.14
CA LEU A 372 -5.79 -12.55 1.33
C LEU A 372 -5.88 -14.10 1.31
N PRO A 373 -5.17 -14.83 0.42
CA PRO A 373 -5.20 -16.30 0.43
C PRO A 373 -4.66 -16.89 1.73
N ILE A 374 -3.67 -16.25 2.36
CA ILE A 374 -3.11 -16.68 3.64
C ILE A 374 -4.14 -16.40 4.75
N VAL A 375 -4.70 -15.18 4.81
CA VAL A 375 -5.73 -14.83 5.81
C VAL A 375 -6.92 -15.80 5.76
N LYS A 376 -7.37 -16.22 4.57
CA LYS A 376 -8.42 -17.23 4.43
C LYS A 376 -8.08 -18.59 5.04
N LYS A 377 -6.82 -19.02 4.98
CA LYS A 377 -6.38 -20.26 5.65
C LYS A 377 -6.42 -20.13 7.16
N TRP A 378 -6.07 -18.97 7.71
CA TRP A 378 -6.14 -18.69 9.16
C TRP A 378 -7.59 -18.62 9.68
N MET A 379 -8.56 -18.23 8.85
CA MET A 379 -9.98 -18.14 9.23
C MET A 379 -10.73 -19.48 9.21
N ALA A 380 -10.13 -20.58 8.79
CA ALA A 380 -10.87 -21.80 8.47
C ALA A 380 -11.33 -22.65 9.68
N SER A 381 -10.68 -22.51 10.85
CA SER A 381 -10.78 -23.53 11.91
C SER A 381 -11.27 -23.03 13.27
N CYS A 382 -11.16 -21.75 13.58
CA CYS A 382 -11.57 -21.21 14.88
C CYS A 382 -12.01 -19.74 14.79
N SER A 383 -12.43 -19.16 15.92
CA SER A 383 -12.79 -17.75 16.00
C SER A 383 -11.55 -16.87 15.81
N VAL A 384 -11.73 -15.75 15.11
CA VAL A 384 -10.62 -14.87 14.71
C VAL A 384 -10.89 -13.43 15.13
N LEU A 385 -9.94 -12.84 15.84
CA LEU A 385 -9.85 -11.40 16.10
C LEU A 385 -8.85 -10.80 15.13
N MET A 386 -9.32 -9.98 14.19
CA MET A 386 -8.45 -9.31 13.22
C MET A 386 -8.46 -7.80 13.44
N ALA A 387 -7.29 -7.19 13.38
CA ALA A 387 -7.11 -5.75 13.38
C ALA A 387 -6.54 -5.29 12.04
N SER A 388 -7.08 -4.22 11.48
CA SER A 388 -6.63 -3.64 10.21
C SER A 388 -6.50 -2.12 10.30
N THR A 389 -5.39 -1.58 9.82
CA THR A 389 -5.26 -0.15 9.55
C THR A 389 -6.09 0.26 8.34
N ILE A 390 -6.81 1.38 8.43
CA ILE A 390 -7.50 2.05 7.33
C ILE A 390 -7.01 3.51 7.27
N ASN A 391 -6.97 4.14 6.09
CA ASN A 391 -6.59 5.56 5.92
C ASN A 391 -5.18 5.95 6.47
N GLY A 392 -4.25 4.99 6.54
CA GLY A 392 -2.86 5.24 6.94
C GLY A 392 -1.88 5.22 5.76
N TYR A 393 -0.67 5.74 5.96
CA TYR A 393 0.40 5.77 4.95
C TYR A 393 0.90 4.40 4.47
N GLU A 394 0.56 3.32 5.17
CA GLU A 394 0.88 1.95 4.74
C GLU A 394 -0.08 1.40 3.69
N GLY A 395 -1.18 2.11 3.40
CA GLY A 395 -1.98 2.04 2.16
C GLY A 395 -2.44 0.66 1.66
N THR A 396 -2.35 -0.39 2.49
CA THR A 396 -2.87 -1.75 2.21
C THR A 396 -4.27 -1.96 2.76
N GLY A 397 -4.72 -1.06 3.64
CA GLY A 397 -5.92 -1.18 4.46
C GLY A 397 -7.25 -1.27 3.74
N ARG A 398 -7.61 -0.25 2.95
CA ARG A 398 -9.01 0.02 2.63
C ARG A 398 -9.58 -0.89 1.55
N SER A 399 -8.90 -1.06 0.42
CA SER A 399 -9.39 -1.88 -0.69
C SER A 399 -9.42 -3.37 -0.32
N LEU A 400 -8.43 -3.85 0.44
CA LEU A 400 -8.38 -5.23 0.91
C LEU A 400 -9.39 -5.49 2.03
N SER A 401 -9.47 -4.63 3.06
CA SER A 401 -10.47 -4.78 4.12
C SER A 401 -11.89 -4.75 3.56
N LEU A 402 -12.21 -3.82 2.66
CA LEU A 402 -13.54 -3.78 2.04
C LEU A 402 -13.80 -5.02 1.18
N LYS A 403 -12.82 -5.50 0.39
CA LYS A 403 -12.99 -6.74 -0.38
C LYS A 403 -13.16 -7.97 0.51
N LEU A 404 -12.38 -8.08 1.58
CA LEU A 404 -12.45 -9.16 2.57
C LEU A 404 -13.81 -9.12 3.30
N LEU A 405 -14.18 -7.96 3.84
CA LEU A 405 -15.44 -7.76 4.54
C LEU A 405 -16.63 -8.02 3.61
N ASN A 406 -16.61 -7.52 2.37
CA ASN A 406 -17.66 -7.82 1.38
C ASN A 406 -17.72 -9.31 1.02
N GLN A 407 -16.59 -9.99 0.90
CA GLN A 407 -16.57 -11.45 0.70
C GLN A 407 -17.15 -12.20 1.89
N LEU A 408 -16.78 -11.81 3.12
CA LEU A 408 -17.30 -12.40 4.36
C LEU A 408 -18.80 -12.13 4.52
N ARG A 409 -19.26 -10.90 4.25
CA ARG A 409 -20.69 -10.54 4.23
C ARG A 409 -21.46 -11.41 3.26
N ASN A 410 -20.98 -11.56 2.02
CA ASN A 410 -21.62 -12.40 1.01
C ASN A 410 -21.65 -13.88 1.41
N GLN A 411 -20.61 -14.38 2.10
CA GLN A 411 -20.56 -15.74 2.60
C GLN A 411 -21.50 -15.98 3.79
N SER A 412 -21.63 -15.00 4.69
CA SER A 412 -22.57 -15.07 5.83
C SER A 412 -24.03 -15.08 5.38
N VAL A 413 -24.36 -14.46 4.24
CA VAL A 413 -25.73 -14.40 3.71
C VAL A 413 -26.10 -15.66 2.91
N ALA A 414 -25.13 -16.37 2.32
CA ALA A 414 -25.40 -17.43 1.34
C ALA A 414 -25.46 -18.87 1.91
N GLN A 415 -24.99 -19.14 3.13
CA GLN A 415 -24.99 -20.51 3.71
C GLN A 415 -25.25 -20.51 5.22
N ALA A 416 -26.33 -21.17 5.64
CA ALA A 416 -26.93 -21.05 6.97
C ALA A 416 -26.42 -22.02 8.06
N GLU A 417 -25.48 -22.94 7.78
CA GLU A 417 -25.17 -24.01 8.75
C GLU A 417 -23.71 -24.09 9.24
N LYS A 418 -22.76 -23.37 8.62
CA LYS A 418 -21.34 -23.31 9.05
C LYS A 418 -20.63 -21.97 8.76
N SER A 419 -21.38 -20.87 8.63
CA SER A 419 -20.78 -19.57 8.32
C SER A 419 -20.37 -18.82 9.60
N HIS A 420 -19.20 -18.17 9.54
CA HIS A 420 -18.74 -17.33 10.65
C HIS A 420 -19.60 -16.08 10.75
N ILE A 421 -19.99 -15.70 11.98
CA ILE A 421 -20.67 -14.41 12.21
C ILE A 421 -19.62 -13.29 12.21
N LEU A 422 -19.81 -12.28 11.37
CA LEU A 422 -18.92 -11.12 11.26
C LEU A 422 -19.38 -9.99 12.17
N HIS A 423 -18.52 -9.56 13.09
CA HIS A 423 -18.72 -8.37 13.92
C HIS A 423 -17.71 -7.29 13.53
N GLU A 424 -18.19 -6.19 12.96
CA GLU A 424 -17.35 -5.05 12.62
C GLU A 424 -17.32 -4.02 13.76
N ILE A 425 -16.12 -3.53 14.07
CA ILE A 425 -15.85 -2.50 15.08
C ILE A 425 -14.91 -1.47 14.47
N GLN A 426 -15.24 -0.19 14.61
CA GLN A 426 -14.44 0.92 14.10
C GLN A 426 -13.94 1.79 15.25
N LEU A 427 -12.63 2.08 15.28
CA LEU A 427 -12.08 3.09 16.18
C LEU A 427 -11.78 4.38 15.43
N ASN A 428 -12.34 5.47 15.92
CA ASN A 428 -12.19 6.81 15.39
C ASN A 428 -11.39 7.71 16.34
N GLU A 429 -11.42 7.50 17.66
CA GLU A 429 -10.77 8.41 18.61
C GLU A 429 -9.25 8.20 18.73
N ALA A 430 -8.47 9.30 18.71
CA ALA A 430 -7.01 9.24 18.84
C ALA A 430 -6.59 9.05 20.30
N VAL A 431 -5.53 8.27 20.49
CA VAL A 431 -4.94 8.03 21.82
C VAL A 431 -3.80 9.02 22.09
N ARG A 432 -3.01 9.33 21.07
CA ARG A 432 -1.78 10.15 21.19
C ARG A 432 -2.07 11.65 21.27
N TYR A 433 -3.15 12.11 20.66
CA TYR A 433 -3.56 13.52 20.62
C TYR A 433 -5.08 13.59 20.67
N ALA A 434 -5.65 14.76 20.98
CA ALA A 434 -7.09 14.91 21.03
C ALA A 434 -7.72 14.92 19.63
N ASN A 435 -9.01 14.61 19.56
CA ASN A 435 -9.77 14.64 18.31
C ASN A 435 -9.87 16.08 17.78
N GLY A 436 -9.82 16.25 16.45
CA GLY A 436 -9.87 17.56 15.82
C GLY A 436 -8.51 18.28 15.79
N ASP A 437 -7.41 17.56 15.95
CA ASP A 437 -6.07 18.12 15.82
C ASP A 437 -5.83 18.69 14.41
N GLY A 438 -5.53 19.99 14.33
CA GLY A 438 -5.35 20.71 13.07
C GLY A 438 -4.18 20.18 12.22
N ILE A 439 -3.13 19.66 12.86
CA ILE A 439 -2.00 19.03 12.15
C ILE A 439 -2.40 17.69 11.55
N GLU A 440 -3.26 16.92 12.22
CA GLU A 440 -3.75 15.67 11.65
C GLU A 440 -4.58 15.93 10.39
N SER A 441 -5.51 16.88 10.48
CA SER A 441 -6.37 17.25 9.36
C SER A 441 -5.56 17.79 8.18
N TRP A 442 -4.56 18.64 8.47
CA TRP A 442 -3.61 19.13 7.47
C TRP A 442 -2.81 18.00 6.81
N LEU A 443 -2.23 17.08 7.60
CA LEU A 443 -1.43 15.98 7.08
C LEU A 443 -2.28 15.04 6.21
N ASN A 444 -3.48 14.70 6.67
CA ASN A 444 -4.41 13.85 5.93
C ASN A 444 -4.90 14.51 4.63
N GLY A 445 -5.10 15.83 4.65
CA GLY A 445 -5.39 16.63 3.45
C GLY A 445 -4.22 16.65 2.47
N LEU A 446 -3.03 17.04 2.94
CA LEU A 446 -1.80 17.11 2.13
C LEU A 446 -1.47 15.77 1.47
N LEU A 447 -1.57 14.66 2.20
CA LEU A 447 -1.24 13.33 1.70
C LEU A 447 -2.43 12.59 1.05
N CYS A 448 -3.60 13.23 0.99
CA CYS A 448 -4.84 12.64 0.45
C CYS A 448 -5.20 11.29 1.10
N LEU A 449 -5.01 11.16 2.42
CA LEU A 449 -5.31 9.93 3.17
C LEU A 449 -6.81 9.77 3.47
N ASN A 450 -7.53 10.89 3.54
CA ASN A 450 -8.97 10.98 3.80
C ASN A 450 -9.83 10.69 2.56
N ALA A 451 -9.27 10.08 1.53
CA ALA A 451 -9.90 9.92 0.23
C ALA A 451 -11.06 8.89 0.32
N THR A 452 -12.20 9.32 0.86
CA THR A 452 -13.43 8.52 1.03
C THR A 452 -14.27 8.63 -0.23
N MET A 453 -14.47 7.50 -0.89
CA MET A 453 -15.37 7.34 -2.05
C MET A 453 -16.87 7.38 -1.68
N ASP A 454 -17.20 7.33 -0.39
CA ASP A 454 -18.51 6.87 0.08
C ASP A 454 -19.59 7.96 0.15
N SER A 455 -19.42 9.09 -0.55
CA SER A 455 -20.55 10.02 -0.68
C SER A 455 -21.50 9.47 -1.76
N LEU A 456 -22.65 8.92 -1.33
CA LEU A 456 -23.70 8.40 -2.23
C LEU A 456 -24.11 9.41 -3.33
N SER A 457 -23.90 10.70 -3.09
CA SER A 457 -24.04 11.80 -4.05
C SER A 457 -23.16 11.68 -5.30
N GLU A 458 -22.07 10.90 -5.25
CA GLU A 458 -21.13 10.74 -6.35
C GLU A 458 -21.49 9.60 -7.30
N ILE A 459 -22.42 8.72 -6.93
CA ILE A 459 -22.88 7.64 -7.79
C ILE A 459 -23.84 8.22 -8.85
N PHE A 460 -23.67 7.82 -10.11
CA PHE A 460 -24.63 8.09 -11.16
C PHE A 460 -25.82 7.13 -10.97
N LEU A 461 -27.04 7.66 -10.90
CA LEU A 461 -28.27 6.84 -10.89
C LEU A 461 -28.34 5.96 -12.15
N GLU A 462 -27.95 6.52 -13.29
CA GLU A 462 -27.70 5.80 -14.55
C GLU A 462 -26.28 6.14 -15.03
N PRO A 463 -25.36 5.16 -15.07
CA PRO A 463 -23.99 5.41 -15.46
C PRO A 463 -23.89 5.63 -16.99
N PRO A 464 -23.09 6.61 -17.46
CA PRO A 464 -23.02 6.98 -18.88
C PRO A 464 -22.43 5.85 -19.71
N LYS A 465 -22.84 5.71 -20.98
CA LYS A 465 -22.25 4.70 -21.87
C LYS A 465 -20.79 5.06 -22.17
N CYS A 466 -20.00 4.05 -22.55
CA CYS A 466 -18.59 4.26 -22.91
C CYS A 466 -18.43 5.23 -24.10
N GLU A 467 -19.38 5.27 -25.02
CA GLU A 467 -19.39 6.19 -26.18
C GLU A 467 -19.60 7.67 -25.78
N ASP A 468 -20.22 7.92 -24.63
CA ASP A 468 -20.47 9.26 -24.10
C ASP A 468 -19.33 9.74 -23.17
N CYS A 469 -18.22 9.01 -23.12
CA CYS A 469 -17.09 9.27 -22.24
C CYS A 469 -15.84 9.60 -23.06
N ASP A 470 -15.13 10.65 -22.63
CA ASP A 470 -13.88 11.08 -23.26
C ASP A 470 -12.70 10.92 -22.29
N LEU A 471 -11.52 10.64 -22.87
CA LEU A 471 -10.27 10.52 -22.12
C LEU A 471 -9.53 11.87 -22.09
N TYR A 472 -9.26 12.38 -20.89
CA TYR A 472 -8.66 13.69 -20.67
C TYR A 472 -7.25 13.59 -20.10
N TYR A 473 -6.31 14.33 -20.69
CA TYR A 473 -4.96 14.50 -20.17
C TYR A 473 -4.94 15.56 -19.06
N VAL A 474 -4.41 15.22 -17.88
CA VAL A 474 -4.39 16.13 -16.73
C VAL A 474 -3.04 16.85 -16.64
N ASN A 475 -3.06 18.17 -16.65
CA ASN A 475 -1.87 18.98 -16.38
C ASN A 475 -1.53 18.92 -14.88
N ARG A 476 -0.31 18.48 -14.58
CA ARG A 476 0.19 18.32 -13.21
C ARG A 476 0.38 19.64 -12.47
N ASP A 477 0.88 20.68 -13.13
CA ASP A 477 1.14 21.97 -12.50
C ASP A 477 -0.16 22.62 -12.02
N THR A 478 -1.25 22.46 -12.77
CA THR A 478 -2.58 22.95 -12.36
C THR A 478 -3.20 22.06 -11.30
N LEU A 479 -3.04 20.74 -11.40
CA LEU A 479 -3.53 19.78 -10.41
C LEU A 479 -2.93 20.02 -9.01
N PHE A 480 -1.63 20.26 -8.93
CA PHE A 480 -0.91 20.47 -7.66
C PHE A 480 -0.81 21.95 -7.23
N SER A 481 -1.58 22.84 -7.87
CA SER A 481 -1.57 24.28 -7.57
C SER A 481 -2.16 24.68 -6.21
N TYR A 482 -2.69 23.72 -5.44
CA TYR A 482 -3.31 23.92 -4.12
C TYR A 482 -4.52 24.89 -4.13
N ASN A 483 -5.25 24.93 -5.25
CA ASN A 483 -6.55 25.61 -5.32
C ASN A 483 -7.66 24.69 -4.80
N LYS A 484 -8.74 25.23 -4.22
CA LYS A 484 -9.85 24.43 -3.67
C LYS A 484 -10.40 23.39 -4.67
N PHE A 485 -10.68 23.82 -5.90
CA PHE A 485 -11.15 22.94 -6.97
C PHE A 485 -10.11 21.86 -7.35
N ALA A 486 -8.84 22.25 -7.45
CA ALA A 486 -7.75 21.34 -7.81
C ALA A 486 -7.51 20.30 -6.71
N GLU A 487 -7.61 20.70 -5.44
CA GLU A 487 -7.47 19.82 -4.30
C GLU A 487 -8.65 18.83 -4.22
N GLU A 488 -9.90 19.29 -4.39
CA GLU A 488 -11.06 18.39 -4.48
C GLU A 488 -10.92 17.37 -5.62
N PHE A 489 -10.44 17.79 -6.80
CA PHE A 489 -10.21 16.89 -7.92
C PHE A 489 -9.04 15.92 -7.66
N LEU A 490 -7.93 16.40 -7.06
CA LEU A 490 -6.79 15.57 -6.68
C LEU A 490 -7.20 14.49 -5.66
N GLN A 491 -8.02 14.85 -4.66
CA GLN A 491 -8.54 13.89 -3.69
C GLN A 491 -9.38 12.80 -4.37
N LYS A 492 -10.18 13.12 -5.41
CA LYS A 492 -10.93 12.13 -6.20
C LYS A 492 -10.02 11.21 -7.03
N VAL A 493 -8.96 11.77 -7.63
CA VAL A 493 -7.98 10.97 -8.38
C VAL A 493 -7.23 10.03 -7.45
N MET A 494 -6.79 10.53 -6.29
CA MET A 494 -6.07 9.73 -5.29
C MET A 494 -6.97 8.72 -4.60
N SER A 495 -8.25 9.03 -4.32
CA SER A 495 -9.21 8.06 -3.79
C SER A 495 -9.33 6.87 -4.72
N LEU A 496 -9.37 7.11 -6.03
CA LEU A 496 -9.50 6.07 -7.05
C LEU A 496 -8.27 5.18 -7.06
N PHE A 497 -7.07 5.76 -7.08
CA PHE A 497 -5.82 4.98 -6.98
C PHE A 497 -5.75 4.16 -5.69
N VAL A 498 -6.18 4.73 -4.56
CA VAL A 498 -6.20 4.02 -3.28
C VAL A 498 -7.20 2.87 -3.28
N SER A 499 -8.34 3.04 -3.94
CA SER A 499 -9.41 2.03 -3.99
C SER A 499 -9.10 0.83 -4.90
N SER A 500 -8.37 1.04 -6.00
CA SER A 500 -8.13 -0.01 -7.00
C SER A 500 -6.92 -0.88 -6.68
N HIS A 501 -5.89 -0.34 -6.04
CA HIS A 501 -4.62 -1.03 -5.79
C HIS A 501 -4.53 -1.65 -4.39
N TYR A 502 -3.80 -2.79 -4.31
CA TYR A 502 -3.60 -3.55 -3.07
C TYR A 502 -2.62 -2.91 -2.09
N LYS A 503 -1.67 -2.10 -2.58
CA LYS A 503 -0.73 -1.34 -1.76
C LYS A 503 -0.50 0.01 -2.40
N ASN A 504 -0.77 1.06 -1.65
CA ASN A 504 -0.45 2.43 -2.02
C ASN A 504 0.55 3.00 -1.01
N SER A 505 1.42 3.89 -1.47
CA SER A 505 2.30 4.64 -0.58
C SER A 505 2.08 6.13 -0.80
N PRO A 506 2.15 6.98 0.23
CA PRO A 506 2.14 8.42 0.04
C PRO A 506 3.28 8.92 -0.85
N ASN A 507 4.35 8.15 -0.99
CA ASN A 507 5.44 8.46 -1.93
C ASN A 507 4.97 8.45 -3.40
N ASP A 508 3.87 7.75 -3.70
CA ASP A 508 3.26 7.76 -5.04
C ASP A 508 2.80 9.16 -5.43
N LEU A 509 2.35 9.97 -4.46
CA LEU A 509 1.94 11.36 -4.69
C LEU A 509 3.12 12.23 -5.13
N LEU A 510 4.27 12.06 -4.48
CA LEU A 510 5.52 12.73 -4.87
C LEU A 510 5.97 12.29 -6.26
N MET A 511 5.87 10.99 -6.56
CA MET A 511 6.19 10.47 -7.90
C MET A 511 5.26 11.03 -8.98
N ILE A 512 3.95 11.11 -8.71
CA ILE A 512 2.98 11.66 -9.66
C ILE A 512 3.21 13.16 -9.89
N ALA A 513 3.58 13.90 -8.84
CA ALA A 513 3.85 15.33 -8.91
C ALA A 513 5.14 15.63 -9.68
N ASP A 514 6.27 15.09 -9.23
CA ASP A 514 7.59 15.59 -9.62
C ASP A 514 8.20 14.82 -10.80
N ALA A 515 7.91 13.52 -10.96
CA ALA A 515 8.63 12.70 -11.93
C ALA A 515 8.20 13.02 -13.38
N PRO A 516 9.05 13.60 -14.24
CA PRO A 516 8.64 14.24 -15.50
C PRO A 516 7.99 13.29 -16.51
N ALA A 517 8.44 12.03 -16.54
CA ALA A 517 7.93 10.99 -17.42
C ALA A 517 6.50 10.51 -17.08
N HIS A 518 5.96 10.87 -15.91
CA HIS A 518 4.63 10.45 -15.48
C HIS A 518 3.52 11.34 -16.04
N HIS A 519 2.47 10.69 -16.51
CA HIS A 519 1.29 11.29 -17.12
C HIS A 519 0.03 10.66 -16.52
N ILE A 520 -1.00 11.49 -16.34
CA ILE A 520 -2.29 11.09 -15.77
C ILE A 520 -3.36 11.33 -16.83
N PHE A 521 -4.16 10.30 -17.08
CA PHE A 521 -5.35 10.39 -17.92
C PHE A 521 -6.59 10.06 -17.09
N CYS A 522 -7.65 10.82 -17.25
CA CYS A 522 -8.92 10.61 -16.57
C CYS A 522 -10.04 10.40 -17.59
N LEU A 523 -10.81 9.32 -17.44
CA LEU A 523 -12.04 9.09 -18.20
C LEU A 523 -13.18 9.80 -17.48
N LEU A 524 -13.78 10.78 -18.16
CA LEU A 524 -14.91 11.55 -17.65
C LEU A 524 -16.07 11.46 -18.65
N PRO A 525 -17.33 11.60 -18.19
CA PRO A 525 -18.45 11.85 -19.09
C PRO A 525 -18.18 13.10 -19.91
N ARG A 526 -18.61 13.11 -21.17
CA ARG A 526 -18.45 14.25 -22.09
C ARG A 526 -19.05 15.51 -21.47
N MET A 527 -18.22 16.54 -21.28
CA MET A 527 -18.63 17.76 -20.61
C MET A 527 -19.32 18.70 -21.62
N THR A 528 -20.57 19.06 -21.34
CA THR A 528 -21.33 20.02 -22.17
C THR A 528 -21.20 21.46 -21.68
N ASP A 529 -20.89 21.70 -20.39
CA ASP A 529 -20.81 23.04 -19.78
C ASP A 529 -19.63 23.21 -18.80
N ALA A 530 -19.27 24.47 -18.53
CA ALA A 530 -18.28 24.87 -17.51
C ALA A 530 -18.86 24.69 -16.10
N VAL A 531 -18.83 23.45 -15.60
CA VAL A 531 -19.39 23.11 -14.28
C VAL A 531 -18.56 23.72 -13.15
N LYS A 532 -19.23 24.36 -12.16
CA LYS A 532 -18.60 24.90 -10.93
C LYS A 532 -18.09 23.81 -9.98
N THR A 533 -18.54 22.56 -10.14
CA THR A 533 -18.15 21.41 -9.33
C THR A 533 -17.17 20.52 -10.09
N PRO A 534 -16.22 19.88 -9.37
CA PRO A 534 -15.25 19.00 -10.01
C PRO A 534 -15.96 17.78 -10.63
N PRO A 535 -15.67 17.45 -11.89
CA PRO A 535 -16.34 16.37 -12.61
C PRO A 535 -16.16 15.02 -11.90
N LYS A 536 -17.14 14.15 -12.07
CA LYS A 536 -17.10 12.78 -11.52
C LYS A 536 -16.13 11.95 -12.34
N VAL A 537 -15.14 11.36 -11.68
CA VAL A 537 -14.08 10.57 -12.32
C VAL A 537 -14.47 9.10 -12.37
N LEU A 538 -14.59 8.54 -13.58
CA LEU A 538 -15.00 7.13 -13.79
C LEU A 538 -13.80 6.18 -13.73
N CYS A 539 -12.72 6.55 -14.42
CA CYS A 539 -11.48 5.79 -14.52
C CYS A 539 -10.28 6.74 -14.55
N VAL A 540 -9.15 6.34 -13.94
CA VAL A 540 -7.88 7.05 -14.02
C VAL A 540 -6.79 6.08 -14.46
N ILE A 541 -5.97 6.51 -15.41
CA ILE A 541 -4.79 5.77 -15.89
C ILE A 541 -3.54 6.59 -15.59
N GLN A 542 -2.57 5.97 -14.94
CA GLN A 542 -1.22 6.51 -14.76
C GLN A 542 -0.27 5.85 -15.75
N VAL A 543 0.40 6.66 -16.57
CA VAL A 543 1.37 6.23 -17.58
C VAL A 543 2.73 6.83 -17.28
N CYS A 544 3.81 6.09 -17.54
CA CYS A 544 5.18 6.56 -17.49
C CYS A 544 5.83 6.34 -18.86
N LEU A 545 6.45 7.36 -19.43
CA LEU A 545 7.23 7.22 -20.65
C LEU A 545 8.61 6.62 -20.32
N GLU A 546 9.03 5.61 -21.07
CA GLU A 546 10.29 4.89 -20.87
C GLU A 546 11.05 4.69 -22.19
N GLY A 547 12.36 4.46 -22.10
CA GLY A 547 13.20 4.08 -23.24
C GLY A 547 13.92 5.24 -23.94
N LYS A 548 14.33 5.02 -25.19
CA LYS A 548 15.35 5.83 -25.92
C LYS A 548 16.69 5.90 -25.17
N ILE A 549 17.07 4.79 -24.55
CA ILE A 549 18.36 4.67 -23.85
C ILE A 549 19.42 4.35 -24.89
N ASN A 550 20.57 5.01 -24.80
CA ASN A 550 21.69 4.66 -25.66
C ASN A 550 22.20 3.25 -25.32
N ALA A 551 22.31 2.38 -26.33
CA ALA A 551 22.69 0.97 -26.15
C ALA A 551 24.09 0.82 -25.53
N ASP A 552 25.03 1.72 -25.89
CA ASP A 552 26.40 1.71 -25.38
C ASP A 552 26.45 2.08 -23.89
N ASN A 553 25.71 3.10 -23.48
CA ASN A 553 25.60 3.51 -22.09
C ASN A 553 24.98 2.41 -21.24
N TYR A 554 23.91 1.77 -21.77
CA TYR A 554 23.29 0.64 -21.10
C TYR A 554 24.28 -0.52 -20.87
N ALA A 555 25.10 -0.87 -21.86
CA ALA A 555 26.09 -1.93 -21.73
C ALA A 555 27.13 -1.62 -20.64
N ILE A 556 27.59 -0.37 -20.57
CA ILE A 556 28.52 0.10 -19.53
C ILE A 556 27.87 0.05 -18.14
N GLU A 557 26.67 0.60 -17.98
CA GLU A 557 25.96 0.62 -16.70
C GLU A 557 25.64 -0.77 -16.16
N ARG A 558 25.27 -1.69 -17.06
CA ARG A 558 25.03 -3.10 -16.74
C ARG A 558 26.30 -3.78 -16.25
N ASN A 559 27.44 -3.54 -16.90
CA ASN A 559 28.74 -4.08 -16.46
C ASN A 559 29.14 -3.55 -15.08
N HIS A 560 28.71 -2.34 -14.74
CA HIS A 560 28.88 -1.75 -13.40
C HIS A 560 27.83 -2.22 -12.37
N GLY A 561 26.92 -3.13 -12.74
CA GLY A 561 25.89 -3.66 -11.84
C GLY A 561 24.84 -2.63 -11.42
N LYS A 562 24.74 -1.49 -12.10
CA LYS A 562 23.70 -0.49 -11.83
C LYS A 562 22.40 -0.94 -12.48
N ARG A 563 21.27 -0.67 -11.81
CA ARG A 563 19.92 -0.78 -12.37
C ARG A 563 19.32 0.62 -12.38
N ALA A 564 18.98 1.16 -13.55
CA ALA A 564 18.29 2.45 -13.59
C ALA A 564 16.90 2.29 -12.96
N ALA A 565 16.54 3.21 -12.06
CA ALA A 565 15.28 3.14 -11.31
C ALA A 565 14.06 3.61 -12.10
N GLY A 566 14.26 4.38 -13.18
CA GLY A 566 13.19 4.94 -14.00
C GLY A 566 12.69 4.02 -15.13
N ASP A 567 13.59 3.33 -15.82
CA ASP A 567 13.27 2.56 -17.04
C ASP A 567 13.16 1.04 -16.79
N LEU A 568 12.13 0.61 -16.07
CA LEU A 568 12.01 -0.79 -15.66
C LEU A 568 11.88 -1.75 -16.85
N VAL A 569 11.01 -1.44 -17.82
CA VAL A 569 10.66 -2.37 -18.90
C VAL A 569 11.84 -2.59 -19.85
N PRO A 570 12.53 -1.53 -20.35
CA PRO A 570 13.73 -1.70 -21.16
C PRO A 570 14.80 -2.53 -20.45
N TRP A 571 15.04 -2.30 -19.16
CA TRP A 571 16.05 -3.03 -18.38
C TRP A 571 15.71 -4.50 -18.19
N VAL A 572 14.47 -4.84 -17.85
CA VAL A 572 14.07 -6.24 -17.63
C VAL A 572 14.12 -7.03 -18.93
N ILE A 573 13.63 -6.46 -20.03
CA ILE A 573 13.57 -7.15 -21.32
C ILE A 573 14.98 -7.36 -21.91
N SER A 574 15.81 -6.31 -21.93
CA SER A 574 17.22 -6.43 -22.35
C SER A 574 18.03 -7.36 -21.44
N GLN A 575 17.67 -7.49 -20.16
CA GLN A 575 18.30 -8.48 -19.27
C GLN A 575 17.89 -9.92 -19.63
N GLN A 576 16.62 -10.16 -19.92
CA GLN A 576 16.06 -11.50 -20.15
C GLN A 576 16.33 -12.05 -21.55
N PHE A 577 16.27 -11.18 -22.57
CA PHE A 577 16.44 -11.55 -23.98
C PHE A 577 17.82 -11.17 -24.53
N GLN A 578 18.64 -10.44 -23.77
CA GLN A 578 19.96 -9.95 -24.20
C GLN A 578 19.91 -9.09 -25.48
N ASP A 579 18.75 -8.51 -25.78
CA ASP A 579 18.56 -7.62 -26.91
C ASP A 579 18.71 -6.16 -26.48
N TYR A 580 19.79 -5.53 -26.91
CA TYR A 580 20.07 -4.11 -26.67
C TYR A 580 19.24 -3.19 -27.60
N GLY A 581 18.74 -3.72 -28.72
CA GLY A 581 17.90 -2.97 -29.66
C GLY A 581 16.59 -2.50 -29.04
N PHE A 582 16.05 -3.26 -28.07
CA PHE A 582 14.85 -2.89 -27.34
C PHE A 582 15.04 -1.59 -26.52
N CYS A 583 16.23 -1.36 -25.95
CA CYS A 583 16.52 -0.17 -25.14
C CYS A 583 16.41 1.14 -25.94
N SER A 584 16.71 1.09 -27.24
CA SER A 584 16.62 2.25 -28.14
C SER A 584 15.18 2.65 -28.47
N LEU A 585 14.20 1.78 -28.21
CA LEU A 585 12.80 2.05 -28.49
C LEU A 585 12.20 2.95 -27.41
N SER A 586 11.20 3.74 -27.79
CA SER A 586 10.35 4.46 -26.82
C SER A 586 9.11 3.66 -26.48
N GLY A 587 8.76 3.63 -25.21
CA GLY A 587 7.56 2.97 -24.71
C GLY A 587 6.79 3.84 -23.73
N ALA A 588 5.53 3.47 -23.51
CA ALA A 588 4.68 4.00 -22.46
C ALA A 588 4.29 2.85 -21.55
N ARG A 589 4.76 2.87 -20.31
CA ARG A 589 4.41 1.92 -19.26
C ARG A 589 3.16 2.41 -18.52
N ILE A 590 2.08 1.66 -18.61
CA ILE A 590 0.92 1.85 -17.74
C ILE A 590 1.29 1.30 -16.35
N ILE A 591 1.38 2.19 -15.37
CA ILE A 591 1.71 1.85 -13.98
C ILE A 591 0.42 1.43 -13.26
N ARG A 592 -0.67 2.18 -13.45
CA ARG A 592 -1.92 2.02 -12.71
C ARG A 592 -3.13 2.24 -13.60
N ILE A 593 -4.15 1.42 -13.39
CA ILE A 593 -5.50 1.61 -13.93
C ILE A 593 -6.44 1.51 -12.74
N ALA A 594 -7.19 2.57 -12.51
CA ALA A 594 -8.10 2.65 -11.38
C ALA A 594 -9.50 2.92 -11.91
N THR A 595 -10.40 1.96 -11.75
CA THR A 595 -11.83 2.11 -12.05
C THR A 595 -12.59 2.20 -10.74
N HIS A 596 -13.66 3.00 -10.74
CA HIS A 596 -14.47 3.18 -9.55
C HIS A 596 -15.08 1.84 -9.11
N PRO A 597 -15.04 1.45 -7.82
CA PRO A 597 -15.53 0.16 -7.36
C PRO A 597 -16.97 -0.17 -7.77
N HIS A 598 -17.86 0.82 -7.77
CA HIS A 598 -19.25 0.65 -8.20
C HIS A 598 -19.42 0.46 -9.72
N TYR A 599 -18.47 0.92 -10.53
CA TYR A 599 -18.51 0.82 -12.00
C TYR A 599 -17.61 -0.30 -12.53
N GLN A 600 -17.10 -1.17 -11.65
CA GLN A 600 -16.37 -2.36 -12.05
C GLN A 600 -17.29 -3.31 -12.84
N ARG A 601 -16.73 -4.03 -13.80
CA ARG A 601 -17.44 -4.95 -14.73
C ARG A 601 -18.34 -4.27 -15.77
N MET A 602 -18.42 -2.94 -15.81
CA MET A 602 -19.15 -2.19 -16.85
C MET A 602 -18.29 -1.82 -18.07
N GLY A 603 -17.00 -2.17 -18.10
CA GLY A 603 -16.12 -1.97 -19.25
C GLY A 603 -15.38 -0.64 -19.34
N TYR A 604 -15.55 0.30 -18.39
CA TYR A 604 -14.85 1.61 -18.43
C TYR A 604 -13.32 1.52 -18.46
N GLY A 605 -12.74 0.51 -17.80
CA GLY A 605 -11.29 0.28 -17.87
C GLY A 605 -10.82 -0.14 -19.26
N GLN A 606 -11.63 -0.91 -19.99
CA GLN A 606 -11.36 -1.28 -21.38
C GLN A 606 -11.50 -0.07 -22.31
N CYS A 607 -12.60 0.67 -22.20
CA CYS A 607 -12.82 1.91 -22.95
C CYS A 607 -11.66 2.90 -22.77
N ALA A 608 -11.22 3.13 -21.53
CA ALA A 608 -10.09 4.03 -21.25
C ALA A 608 -8.77 3.54 -21.89
N LEU A 609 -8.54 2.23 -21.95
CA LEU A 609 -7.34 1.65 -22.60
C LEU A 609 -7.40 1.72 -24.14
N GLU A 610 -8.58 1.55 -24.72
CA GLU A 610 -8.82 1.71 -26.16
C GLU A 610 -8.55 3.15 -26.57
N LEU A 611 -9.18 4.13 -25.91
CA LEU A 611 -8.95 5.56 -26.15
C LEU A 611 -7.48 5.96 -25.93
N LEU A 612 -6.81 5.39 -24.91
CA LEU A 612 -5.37 5.62 -24.68
C LEU A 612 -4.52 5.05 -25.83
N SER A 613 -4.85 3.86 -26.32
CA SER A 613 -4.15 3.23 -27.46
C SER A 613 -4.34 4.06 -28.73
N GLU A 614 -5.54 4.59 -28.95
CA GLU A 614 -5.85 5.47 -30.06
C GLU A 614 -5.12 6.83 -29.96
N PHE A 615 -4.99 7.36 -28.74
CA PHE A 615 -4.27 8.61 -28.48
C PHE A 615 -2.79 8.48 -28.86
N TYR A 616 -2.12 7.39 -28.44
CA TYR A 616 -0.71 7.15 -28.74
C TYR A 616 -0.45 6.62 -30.15
N SER A 617 -1.42 5.95 -30.78
CA SER A 617 -1.30 5.55 -32.20
C SER A 617 -1.60 6.70 -33.17
N GLY A 618 -2.20 7.78 -32.70
CA GLY A 618 -2.50 8.98 -33.48
C GLY A 618 -3.81 8.92 -34.27
N SER A 619 -4.67 7.91 -34.05
CA SER A 619 -5.95 7.76 -34.77
C SER A 619 -7.01 8.77 -34.34
N LEU A 620 -7.04 9.16 -33.06
CA LEU A 620 -7.99 10.18 -32.53
C LEU A 620 -7.80 11.58 -33.15
N ILE A 621 -6.68 11.83 -33.82
CA ILE A 621 -6.35 13.13 -34.43
C ILE A 621 -6.94 13.24 -35.85
N ALA A 622 -7.35 12.13 -36.47
CA ALA A 622 -7.81 12.12 -37.85
C ALA A 622 -9.22 12.74 -38.05
N GLU A 623 -10.01 12.94 -36.98
CA GLU A 623 -11.40 13.41 -37.08
C GLU A 623 -11.71 14.71 -36.29
N GLY A 624 -10.72 15.35 -35.67
CA GLY A 624 -10.91 16.56 -34.87
C GLY A 624 -10.53 17.86 -35.60
N LYS A 625 -11.54 18.66 -35.97
CA LYS A 625 -11.41 20.04 -36.49
C LYS A 625 -10.31 20.84 -35.79
N SER A 626 -9.46 21.48 -36.58
CA SER A 626 -8.56 22.55 -36.15
C SER A 626 -9.34 23.63 -35.42
N ILE A 627 -9.33 23.60 -34.08
CA ILE A 627 -9.66 24.79 -33.29
C ILE A 627 -8.41 25.64 -33.31
N ASN A 628 -8.33 26.53 -34.30
CA ASN A 628 -7.48 27.70 -34.23
C ASN A 628 -7.99 28.57 -33.08
N SER A 629 -7.29 28.60 -31.96
CA SER A 629 -7.40 29.69 -30.99
C SER A 629 -6.01 30.19 -30.63
N THR A 630 -5.46 30.98 -31.54
CA THR A 630 -4.63 32.14 -31.20
C THR A 630 -5.48 33.09 -30.36
N SER A 631 -5.44 32.95 -29.04
CA SER A 631 -5.84 33.98 -28.10
C SER A 631 -5.27 33.63 -26.73
N GLU A 632 -4.20 34.34 -26.38
CA GLU A 632 -3.65 34.48 -25.04
C GLU A 632 -4.70 35.10 -24.10
N GLU A 633 -5.71 34.32 -23.69
CA GLU A 633 -6.52 34.71 -22.55
C GLU A 633 -5.87 34.21 -21.28
N LYS A 634 -5.19 35.14 -20.60
CA LYS A 634 -4.73 35.05 -19.21
C LYS A 634 -5.93 34.82 -18.29
N GLY A 635 -6.39 33.59 -18.21
CA GLY A 635 -7.45 33.14 -17.30
C GLY A 635 -7.32 31.64 -17.12
N LYS A 636 -6.87 31.22 -15.93
CA LYS A 636 -6.61 29.83 -15.53
C LYS A 636 -7.81 28.91 -15.89
N LYS A 637 -7.77 28.25 -17.04
CA LYS A 637 -8.58 27.07 -17.36
C LYS A 637 -7.89 25.86 -16.72
N TYR A 638 -8.40 25.45 -15.57
CA TYR A 638 -7.77 24.48 -14.66
C TYR A 638 -7.61 23.06 -15.23
N LEU A 639 -8.30 22.77 -16.33
CA LEU A 639 -8.12 21.59 -17.16
C LEU A 639 -7.71 22.11 -18.53
N TYR A 640 -6.43 22.02 -18.88
CA TYR A 640 -6.07 22.08 -20.30
C TYR A 640 -6.65 20.82 -20.94
N PHE A 641 -7.84 20.94 -21.51
CA PHE A 641 -8.41 20.02 -22.48
C PHE A 641 -7.55 20.08 -23.74
N ALA A 642 -6.37 19.50 -23.65
CA ALA A 642 -5.33 19.62 -24.63
C ALA A 642 -5.25 18.30 -25.41
N HIS A 643 -5.82 18.28 -26.62
CA HIS A 643 -5.32 17.46 -27.72
C HIS A 643 -3.91 17.95 -28.15
N TYR A 644 -2.99 18.12 -27.20
CA TYR A 644 -1.62 18.53 -27.54
C TYR A 644 -0.80 17.31 -27.94
N ARG A 645 -0.25 17.41 -29.16
CA ARG A 645 0.70 16.50 -29.79
C ARG A 645 1.83 16.12 -28.82
N ILE A 646 1.90 14.85 -28.45
CA ILE A 646 3.18 14.24 -28.09
C ILE A 646 3.76 13.65 -29.37
N TYR A 647 4.74 14.34 -29.96
CA TYR A 647 5.55 13.80 -31.05
C TYR A 647 6.39 12.63 -30.52
N ASN A 648 5.94 11.39 -30.72
CA ASN A 648 6.83 10.25 -30.79
C ASN A 648 6.20 9.16 -31.66
N ARG A 649 6.65 9.06 -32.92
CA ARG A 649 6.14 8.11 -33.93
C ARG A 649 6.50 6.62 -33.66
N ASN A 650 7.14 6.32 -32.53
CA ASN A 650 7.70 5.00 -32.21
C ASN A 650 7.36 4.51 -30.80
N LEU A 651 6.11 4.62 -30.34
CA LEU A 651 5.70 4.20 -28.99
C LEU A 651 5.11 2.78 -28.96
N TRP A 652 5.61 1.93 -28.05
CA TRP A 652 4.94 0.69 -27.63
C TRP A 652 4.26 0.91 -26.29
N ILE A 653 3.10 0.31 -26.03
CA ILE A 653 2.45 0.40 -24.72
C ILE A 653 2.72 -0.89 -23.96
N THR A 654 3.19 -0.77 -22.72
CA THR A 654 3.40 -1.90 -21.83
C THR A 654 2.52 -1.75 -20.61
N LEU A 655 1.82 -2.81 -20.22
CA LEU A 655 1.11 -2.90 -18.94
C LEU A 655 1.90 -3.83 -18.02
N VAL A 656 2.23 -3.36 -16.81
CA VAL A 656 2.74 -4.22 -15.75
C VAL A 656 1.57 -4.48 -14.79
N SER A 657 1.06 -5.70 -14.77
CA SER A 657 -0.11 -6.06 -13.95
C SER A 657 0.08 -7.43 -13.32
N ALA A 658 -0.45 -7.60 -12.10
CA ALA A 658 -0.56 -8.91 -11.43
C ALA A 658 -1.78 -9.70 -11.94
N MET A 659 -2.80 -9.01 -12.45
CA MET A 659 -3.97 -9.62 -13.07
C MET A 659 -3.83 -9.58 -14.59
N ILE A 660 -3.94 -10.75 -15.23
CA ILE A 660 -4.07 -10.87 -16.68
C ILE A 660 -5.38 -10.17 -17.07
N LEU A 661 -5.27 -8.94 -17.58
CA LEU A 661 -6.40 -8.27 -18.21
C LEU A 661 -6.82 -9.12 -19.41
N GLU A 662 -8.12 -9.33 -19.58
CA GLU A 662 -8.70 -10.24 -20.57
C GLU A 662 -8.08 -10.09 -21.97
N LYS A 663 -8.08 -11.21 -22.71
CA LYS A 663 -7.65 -11.38 -24.11
C LYS A 663 -8.08 -10.25 -25.05
N LYS A 664 -9.19 -9.57 -24.73
CA LYS A 664 -9.82 -8.48 -25.49
C LYS A 664 -8.92 -7.26 -25.74
N ASN A 665 -7.98 -6.95 -24.84
CA ASN A 665 -7.20 -5.71 -24.95
C ASN A 665 -5.89 -5.82 -25.77
N GLN A 666 -5.61 -7.00 -26.35
CA GLN A 666 -4.44 -7.28 -27.20
C GLN A 666 -3.07 -7.10 -26.52
N PHE A 667 -3.00 -7.21 -25.20
CA PHE A 667 -1.73 -7.26 -24.48
C PHE A 667 -1.18 -8.68 -24.49
N ILE A 668 0.11 -8.83 -24.82
CA ILE A 668 0.79 -10.13 -24.90
C ILE A 668 1.76 -10.24 -23.72
N PRO A 669 1.76 -11.34 -22.93
CA PRO A 669 2.69 -11.49 -21.82
C PRO A 669 4.12 -11.78 -22.31
N PHE A 670 5.11 -11.08 -21.75
CA PHE A 670 6.52 -11.19 -22.13
C PHE A 670 7.43 -11.69 -21.02
N TYR A 671 7.06 -11.43 -19.77
CA TYR A 671 7.87 -11.80 -18.63
C TYR A 671 6.99 -12.01 -17.39
N LEU A 672 7.24 -13.10 -16.67
CA LEU A 672 6.62 -13.40 -15.39
C LEU A 672 7.72 -13.62 -14.36
N ARG A 673 7.69 -12.87 -13.26
CA ARG A 673 8.67 -12.99 -12.18
C ARG A 673 8.46 -14.33 -11.44
N GLN A 674 9.54 -15.09 -11.28
CA GLN A 674 9.50 -16.39 -10.59
C GLN A 674 9.21 -16.26 -9.09
N SER A 675 9.73 -15.23 -8.43
CA SER A 675 9.42 -14.97 -7.03
C SER A 675 8.09 -14.23 -6.89
N GLU A 676 7.27 -14.72 -5.96
CA GLU A 676 6.05 -14.05 -5.52
C GLU A 676 6.40 -12.76 -4.77
N SER A 677 5.51 -11.78 -4.88
CA SER A 677 5.56 -10.59 -4.05
C SER A 677 5.21 -10.96 -2.61
N GLU A 678 6.07 -10.62 -1.64
CA GLU A 678 5.81 -10.86 -0.21
C GLU A 678 4.51 -10.24 0.29
N VAL A 679 4.07 -9.14 -0.34
CA VAL A 679 2.88 -8.39 0.06
C VAL A 679 1.59 -9.02 -0.45
N THR A 680 1.57 -9.50 -1.69
CA THR A 680 0.35 -10.00 -2.34
C THR A 680 0.30 -11.51 -2.46
N GLY A 681 1.44 -12.20 -2.36
CA GLY A 681 1.57 -13.62 -2.70
C GLY A 681 1.34 -13.89 -4.19
N GLU A 682 1.48 -12.87 -5.05
CA GLU A 682 1.23 -12.97 -6.50
C GLU A 682 2.51 -12.71 -7.30
N HIS A 683 2.60 -13.29 -8.50
CA HIS A 683 3.68 -13.06 -9.44
C HIS A 683 3.44 -11.79 -10.27
N SER A 684 4.48 -10.99 -10.48
CA SER A 684 4.40 -9.80 -11.35
C SER A 684 4.59 -10.18 -12.82
N CYS A 685 3.67 -9.74 -13.69
CA CYS A 685 3.72 -9.99 -15.13
C CYS A 685 3.92 -8.66 -15.90
N ILE A 686 4.78 -8.69 -16.92
CA ILE A 686 4.95 -7.62 -17.90
C ILE A 686 4.27 -8.06 -19.19
N MET A 687 3.30 -7.26 -19.66
CA MET A 687 2.57 -7.49 -20.90
C MET A 687 2.76 -6.31 -21.85
N ILE A 688 3.02 -6.58 -23.13
CA ILE A 688 3.34 -5.56 -24.14
C ILE A 688 2.27 -5.58 -25.24
N LYS A 689 1.92 -4.39 -25.71
CA LYS A 689 1.11 -4.15 -26.90
C LYS A 689 1.85 -3.19 -27.83
N ASN A 690 2.20 -3.68 -29.02
CA ASN A 690 2.75 -2.84 -30.07
C ASN A 690 1.62 -2.06 -30.75
N LEU A 691 1.74 -0.73 -30.81
CA LEU A 691 0.73 0.15 -31.42
C LEU A 691 0.93 0.38 -32.92
N LYS A 692 2.08 -0.01 -33.48
CA LYS A 692 2.33 0.20 -34.90
C LYS A 692 1.47 -0.73 -35.75
N LYS A 693 0.53 -0.16 -36.51
CA LYS A 693 -0.07 -0.79 -37.70
C LYS A 693 0.94 -0.75 -38.86
N GLY A 694 2.07 -1.44 -38.72
CA GLY A 694 3.13 -1.56 -39.73
C GLY A 694 3.26 -2.98 -40.26
N SER A 695 3.92 -3.14 -41.41
CA SER A 695 4.13 -4.41 -42.15
C SER A 695 4.44 -5.62 -41.25
N PRO A 696 4.08 -6.86 -41.66
CA PRO A 696 4.29 -8.07 -40.84
C PRO A 696 5.72 -8.28 -40.33
N LYS A 697 6.73 -7.66 -40.98
CA LYS A 697 8.13 -7.63 -40.51
C LYS A 697 8.34 -6.86 -39.20
N ALA A 698 7.52 -5.85 -38.89
CA ALA A 698 7.64 -5.06 -37.66
C ALA A 698 7.18 -5.79 -36.39
N ASN A 699 6.48 -6.92 -36.53
CA ASN A 699 6.00 -7.74 -35.41
C ASN A 699 6.81 -9.03 -35.21
N LEU A 700 7.84 -9.30 -36.04
CA LEU A 700 8.64 -10.52 -35.92
C LEU A 700 9.37 -10.63 -34.58
N TRP A 701 10.01 -9.55 -34.12
CA TRP A 701 10.67 -9.54 -32.81
C TRP A 701 9.69 -9.85 -31.67
N LEU A 702 8.43 -9.42 -31.80
CA LEU A 702 7.38 -9.62 -30.81
C LEU A 702 7.00 -11.11 -30.76
N THR A 703 6.83 -11.73 -31.93
CA THR A 703 6.57 -13.16 -32.02
C THR A 703 7.74 -13.98 -31.48
N ASP A 704 8.98 -13.63 -31.83
CA ASP A 704 10.17 -14.38 -31.40
C ASP A 704 10.34 -14.34 -29.88
N CYS A 705 10.26 -13.15 -29.28
CA CYS A 705 10.34 -12.98 -27.83
C CYS A 705 9.20 -13.71 -27.10
N TYR A 706 7.99 -13.70 -27.67
CA TYR A 706 6.85 -14.40 -27.10
C TYR A 706 7.02 -15.92 -27.14
N THR A 707 7.61 -16.47 -28.23
CA THR A 707 7.91 -17.91 -28.31
C THR A 707 8.92 -18.34 -27.25
N ASP A 708 9.98 -17.56 -27.05
CA ASP A 708 10.96 -17.83 -25.99
C ASP A 708 10.33 -17.71 -24.59
N PHE A 709 9.46 -16.72 -24.37
CA PHE A 709 8.70 -16.61 -23.13
C PHE A 709 7.84 -17.85 -22.86
N LEU A 710 7.04 -18.31 -23.83
CA LEU A 710 6.19 -19.49 -23.66
C LEU A 710 7.01 -20.75 -23.34
N GLU A 711 8.14 -20.91 -24.03
CA GLU A 711 9.04 -22.02 -23.82
C GLU A 711 9.69 -22.01 -22.42
N ARG A 712 10.05 -20.83 -21.89
CA ARG A 712 10.52 -20.66 -20.51
C ARG A 712 9.37 -20.89 -19.51
N PHE A 713 8.20 -20.32 -19.76
CA PHE A 713 7.02 -20.45 -18.91
C PHE A 713 6.64 -21.93 -18.73
N ALA A 714 6.58 -22.71 -19.82
CA ALA A 714 6.30 -24.14 -19.76
C ALA A 714 7.31 -24.91 -18.89
N SER A 715 8.60 -24.52 -18.91
CA SER A 715 9.63 -25.14 -18.08
C SER A 715 9.48 -24.80 -16.59
N PHE A 716 8.99 -23.59 -16.27
CA PHE A 716 8.83 -23.13 -14.89
C PHE A 716 7.50 -23.56 -14.24
N LEU A 717 6.54 -24.11 -15.00
CA LEU A 717 5.28 -24.66 -14.46
C LEU A 717 5.50 -25.79 -13.45
N ILE A 718 6.56 -26.58 -13.60
CA ILE A 718 6.88 -27.68 -12.67
C ILE A 718 7.46 -27.15 -11.35
N THR A 719 8.15 -26.00 -11.39
CA THR A 719 8.94 -25.48 -10.27
C THR A 719 8.29 -24.23 -9.67
N ALA A 720 8.67 -23.04 -10.14
CA ALA A 720 8.25 -21.76 -9.57
C ALA A 720 6.75 -21.50 -9.68
N PHE A 721 6.08 -22.06 -10.70
CA PHE A 721 4.66 -21.80 -10.99
C PHE A 721 3.75 -23.00 -10.69
N LYS A 722 4.19 -23.92 -9.84
CA LYS A 722 3.45 -25.14 -9.46
C LYS A 722 2.09 -24.84 -8.80
N HIS A 723 2.00 -23.73 -8.09
CA HIS A 723 0.80 -23.33 -7.33
C HIS A 723 -0.13 -22.38 -8.11
N ILE A 724 0.23 -21.96 -9.32
CA ILE A 724 -0.64 -21.13 -10.16
C ILE A 724 -1.88 -21.94 -10.58
N PRO A 725 -3.10 -21.38 -10.52
CA PRO A 725 -4.30 -22.05 -11.01
C PRO A 725 -4.15 -22.49 -12.48
N SER A 726 -4.50 -23.74 -12.77
CA SER A 726 -4.34 -24.33 -14.11
C SER A 726 -5.13 -23.59 -15.19
N SER A 727 -6.29 -23.02 -14.84
CA SER A 727 -7.09 -22.16 -15.73
C SER A 727 -6.35 -20.87 -16.14
N LEU A 728 -5.58 -20.28 -15.22
CA LEU A 728 -4.80 -19.08 -15.48
C LEU A 728 -3.57 -19.40 -16.34
N ALA A 729 -2.87 -20.51 -16.04
CA ALA A 729 -1.75 -20.99 -16.85
C ALA A 729 -2.18 -21.25 -18.30
N LEU A 730 -3.37 -21.83 -18.49
CA LEU A 730 -3.94 -22.08 -19.80
C LEU A 730 -4.29 -20.79 -20.54
N ASN A 731 -4.86 -19.80 -19.86
CA ASN A 731 -5.13 -18.49 -20.46
C ASN A 731 -3.85 -17.84 -21.00
N ILE A 732 -2.70 -17.99 -20.32
CA ILE A 732 -1.39 -17.50 -20.79
C ILE A 732 -1.01 -18.18 -22.12
N PHE A 733 -1.16 -19.50 -22.24
CA PHE A 733 -0.88 -20.21 -23.49
C PHE A 733 -1.85 -19.81 -24.62
N GLN A 734 -3.12 -19.57 -24.30
CA GLN A 734 -4.15 -19.22 -25.28
C GLN A 734 -4.02 -17.82 -25.88
N TYR A 735 -3.19 -16.91 -25.35
CA TYR A 735 -2.88 -15.63 -26.02
C TYR A 735 -2.22 -15.82 -27.39
N ALA A 736 -1.71 -17.02 -27.67
CA ALA A 736 -1.17 -17.40 -28.97
C ALA A 736 -2.27 -17.72 -30.00
N ASP A 737 -2.89 -16.70 -30.60
CA ASP A 737 -3.39 -16.84 -31.99
C ASP A 737 -2.22 -16.75 -33.00
N VAL A 738 -0.99 -16.59 -32.50
CA VAL A 738 0.23 -16.77 -33.28
C VAL A 738 0.32 -18.25 -33.65
N LYS A 739 0.06 -18.56 -34.92
CA LYS A 739 0.24 -19.88 -35.53
C LYS A 739 1.67 -20.38 -35.33
N LEU A 740 1.95 -20.97 -34.17
CA LEU A 740 3.11 -21.83 -33.94
C LEU A 740 2.85 -23.19 -34.61
N GLN A 741 2.55 -23.18 -35.91
CA GLN A 741 2.34 -24.40 -36.69
C GLN A 741 3.59 -24.65 -37.53
N LYS A 742 4.56 -25.33 -36.91
CA LYS A 742 5.38 -26.30 -37.65
C LYS A 742 4.81 -27.67 -37.34
N ASP A 743 4.27 -28.34 -38.35
CA ASP A 743 3.81 -29.71 -38.21
C ASP A 743 5.00 -30.61 -37.86
N LEU A 744 4.81 -31.52 -36.90
CA LEU A 744 5.84 -32.48 -36.51
C LEU A 744 5.93 -33.57 -37.57
N THR A 745 7.14 -33.81 -38.10
CA THR A 745 7.38 -34.92 -39.03
C THR A 745 7.47 -36.25 -38.29
N LEU A 746 7.18 -37.35 -38.99
CA LEU A 746 7.23 -38.70 -38.43
C LEU A 746 8.63 -39.07 -37.92
N GLU A 747 9.67 -38.61 -38.59
CA GLU A 747 11.06 -38.74 -38.14
C GLU A 747 11.29 -38.05 -36.79
N GLN A 748 10.82 -36.81 -36.62
CA GLN A 748 10.95 -36.12 -35.33
C GLN A 748 10.23 -36.87 -34.21
N LEU A 749 9.07 -37.47 -34.49
CA LEU A 749 8.28 -38.22 -33.50
C LEU A 749 9.02 -39.49 -33.02
N GLN A 750 9.73 -40.17 -33.92
CA GLN A 750 10.57 -41.33 -33.59
C GLN A 750 11.78 -40.99 -32.71
N TRP A 751 12.30 -39.76 -32.79
CA TRP A 751 13.37 -39.30 -31.88
C TRP A 751 12.87 -39.10 -30.45
N PHE A 752 11.60 -38.76 -30.27
CA PHE A 752 11.01 -38.46 -28.95
C PHE A 752 10.39 -39.68 -28.27
N LEU A 753 9.81 -40.61 -29.03
CA LEU A 753 9.10 -41.77 -28.50
C LEU A 753 9.79 -43.08 -28.90
N SER A 754 10.20 -43.87 -27.91
CA SER A 754 10.66 -45.23 -28.17
C SER A 754 9.51 -46.09 -28.72
N PRO A 755 9.79 -47.12 -29.55
CA PRO A 755 8.76 -48.05 -30.01
C PRO A 755 7.94 -48.69 -28.86
N ARG A 756 8.58 -48.93 -27.71
CA ARG A 756 7.92 -49.42 -26.49
C ARG A 756 6.98 -48.39 -25.86
N SER A 757 7.32 -47.10 -25.91
CA SER A 757 6.46 -46.01 -25.45
C SER A 757 5.20 -45.92 -26.31
N VAL A 758 5.33 -46.09 -27.61
CA VAL A 758 4.19 -46.13 -28.55
C VAL A 758 3.28 -47.32 -28.25
N GLN A 759 3.86 -48.51 -27.99
CA GLN A 759 3.10 -49.68 -27.56
C GLN A 759 2.35 -49.46 -26.23
N ARG A 760 2.96 -48.75 -25.27
CA ARG A 760 2.29 -48.37 -24.01
C ARG A 760 1.12 -47.42 -24.27
N ILE A 761 1.30 -46.38 -25.09
CA ILE A 761 0.21 -45.46 -25.47
C ILE A 761 -0.93 -46.22 -26.15
N HIS A 762 -0.58 -47.15 -27.06
CA HIS A 762 -1.54 -48.03 -27.71
C HIS A 762 -2.30 -48.87 -26.68
N ALA A 763 -1.62 -49.54 -25.74
CA ALA A 763 -2.26 -50.29 -24.66
C ALA A 763 -3.18 -49.42 -23.77
N TYR A 764 -2.78 -48.18 -23.46
CA TYR A 764 -3.61 -47.23 -22.71
C TYR A 764 -4.88 -46.84 -23.46
N SER A 765 -4.85 -46.78 -24.80
CA SER A 765 -6.05 -46.49 -25.60
C SER A 765 -7.08 -47.63 -25.58
N TYR A 766 -6.63 -48.89 -25.42
CA TYR A 766 -7.49 -50.08 -25.35
C TYR A 766 -8.14 -50.29 -23.97
N LEU A 767 -7.57 -49.73 -22.89
CA LEU A 767 -8.06 -49.91 -21.52
C LEU A 767 -9.39 -49.21 -21.19
N GLY A 768 -10.08 -48.61 -22.16
CA GLY A 768 -11.51 -48.27 -22.11
C GLY A 768 -11.96 -47.24 -21.08
N LYS A 769 -11.10 -46.75 -20.18
CA LYS A 769 -11.39 -45.58 -19.33
C LYS A 769 -10.85 -44.35 -20.04
N PRO A 770 -11.70 -43.49 -20.61
CA PRO A 770 -11.22 -42.32 -21.32
C PRO A 770 -10.78 -41.28 -20.30
N PHE A 771 -9.53 -41.38 -19.84
CA PHE A 771 -8.88 -40.33 -19.06
C PHE A 771 -8.75 -39.02 -19.87
N LEU A 772 -8.98 -39.06 -21.19
CA LEU A 772 -8.81 -37.93 -22.11
C LEU A 772 -10.09 -37.43 -22.81
N SER A 773 -11.24 -38.11 -22.72
CA SER A 773 -12.46 -37.58 -23.38
C SER A 773 -13.09 -36.40 -22.65
N TYR A 774 -12.73 -36.19 -21.38
CA TYR A 774 -13.29 -35.16 -20.50
C TYR A 774 -12.28 -34.15 -19.98
N THR A 775 -10.99 -34.28 -20.31
CA THR A 775 -9.99 -33.36 -19.78
C THR A 775 -10.04 -32.05 -20.54
N LYS A 776 -10.67 -31.04 -19.93
CA LYS A 776 -10.39 -29.64 -20.23
C LYS A 776 -8.86 -29.51 -20.31
N GLU A 777 -8.37 -28.77 -21.31
CA GLU A 777 -6.95 -28.46 -21.51
C GLU A 777 -6.23 -28.06 -20.19
N SER A 778 -6.97 -27.51 -19.20
CA SER A 778 -6.49 -27.18 -17.86
C SER A 778 -6.04 -28.39 -17.04
N VAL A 779 -6.73 -29.52 -17.14
CA VAL A 779 -6.41 -30.76 -16.41
C VAL A 779 -5.11 -31.37 -16.94
N LEU A 780 -4.88 -31.30 -18.26
CA LEU A 780 -3.63 -31.73 -18.88
C LEU A 780 -2.45 -30.85 -18.44
N VAL A 781 -2.65 -29.53 -18.32
CA VAL A 781 -1.62 -28.64 -17.76
C VAL A 781 -1.35 -28.99 -16.30
N CYS A 782 -2.38 -29.25 -15.50
CA CYS A 782 -2.26 -29.57 -14.07
C CYS A 782 -1.47 -30.87 -13.82
N PHE A 783 -1.82 -31.96 -14.51
CA PHE A 783 -1.13 -33.26 -14.34
C PHE A 783 0.18 -33.34 -15.13
N GLY A 784 0.19 -32.87 -16.37
CA GLY A 784 1.31 -33.05 -17.30
C GLY A 784 2.42 -32.02 -17.15
N MET A 785 2.11 -30.80 -16.71
CA MET A 785 3.09 -29.71 -16.60
C MET A 785 3.30 -29.21 -15.17
N GLN A 786 2.33 -29.30 -14.26
CA GLN A 786 2.48 -28.80 -12.89
C GLN A 786 2.74 -29.91 -11.86
N ASP A 787 2.49 -31.17 -12.20
CA ASP A 787 2.66 -32.34 -11.31
C ASP A 787 2.03 -32.09 -9.92
N ASN A 788 0.79 -31.57 -9.93
CA ASN A 788 0.07 -31.14 -8.74
C ASN A 788 -1.31 -31.83 -8.69
N ILE A 789 -1.36 -32.98 -8.02
CA ILE A 789 -2.58 -33.81 -7.88
C ILE A 789 -3.64 -33.12 -6.99
N ASN A 790 -3.20 -32.29 -6.04
CA ASN A 790 -4.06 -31.64 -5.04
C ASN A 790 -4.63 -30.28 -5.52
N GLY A 791 -4.24 -29.81 -6.71
CA GLY A 791 -4.61 -28.49 -7.23
C GLY A 791 -5.95 -28.42 -7.97
N LEU A 792 -6.62 -29.54 -8.18
CA LEU A 792 -7.91 -29.59 -8.88
C LEU A 792 -9.04 -29.09 -7.97
N THR A 793 -9.85 -28.18 -8.48
CA THR A 793 -11.02 -27.69 -7.76
C THR A 793 -12.13 -28.76 -7.73
N ASN A 794 -12.94 -28.81 -6.66
CA ASN A 794 -14.05 -29.79 -6.53
C ASN A 794 -15.03 -29.75 -7.73
N GLN A 795 -15.17 -28.61 -8.41
CA GLN A 795 -15.97 -28.48 -9.63
C GLN A 795 -15.32 -29.15 -10.86
N GLU A 796 -13.99 -29.14 -10.97
CA GLU A 796 -13.26 -29.84 -12.02
C GLU A 796 -13.27 -31.36 -11.80
N CYS A 797 -13.33 -31.81 -10.54
CA CYS A 797 -13.51 -33.21 -10.18
C CYS A 797 -14.95 -33.72 -10.44
N GLN A 798 -15.98 -32.89 -10.24
CA GLN A 798 -17.38 -33.28 -10.45
C GLN A 798 -17.74 -33.50 -11.94
N HIS A 799 -17.07 -32.83 -12.87
CA HIS A 799 -17.29 -33.01 -14.32
C HIS A 799 -16.63 -34.27 -14.92
N LEU A 800 -15.96 -35.09 -14.12
CA LEU A 800 -15.45 -36.40 -14.55
C LEU A 800 -16.58 -37.41 -14.82
N GLY A 801 -17.85 -37.05 -14.59
CA GLY A 801 -19.01 -37.85 -14.96
C GLY A 801 -20.15 -37.02 -15.54
N SER A 802 -20.10 -36.68 -16.84
CA SER A 802 -21.33 -36.44 -17.64
C SER A 802 -21.02 -36.27 -19.13
N GLU A 803 -21.67 -37.10 -19.93
CA GLU A 803 -21.69 -37.26 -21.40
C GLU A 803 -21.84 -35.97 -22.23
N ASN A 804 -21.02 -35.80 -23.29
CA ASN A 804 -21.40 -35.86 -24.72
C ASN A 804 -20.42 -35.15 -25.69
N ARG A 805 -20.51 -35.61 -26.95
CA ARG A 805 -19.57 -35.52 -28.08
C ARG A 805 -19.38 -34.12 -28.70
N SER A 806 -18.13 -33.71 -28.93
CA SER A 806 -17.59 -33.25 -30.23
C SER A 806 -16.21 -32.58 -30.09
N CYS A 807 -15.14 -33.17 -30.68
CA CYS A 807 -13.96 -32.42 -31.17
C CYS A 807 -12.89 -33.34 -31.79
N LYS A 808 -13.00 -33.63 -33.09
CA LYS A 808 -11.93 -34.25 -33.90
C LYS A 808 -10.90 -33.24 -34.45
N ARG A 809 -10.75 -32.06 -33.83
CA ARG A 809 -9.75 -31.04 -34.22
C ARG A 809 -8.80 -30.63 -33.09
N LYS A 810 -8.95 -31.20 -31.89
CA LYS A 810 -8.11 -30.90 -30.71
C LYS A 810 -6.99 -31.92 -30.45
N GLU A 811 -6.98 -33.04 -31.19
CA GLU A 811 -6.00 -34.11 -31.04
C GLU A 811 -4.59 -33.71 -31.52
N ALA A 812 -4.47 -32.72 -32.41
CA ALA A 812 -3.17 -32.19 -32.87
C ALA A 812 -2.46 -31.33 -31.81
N LEU A 813 -3.21 -30.61 -30.97
CA LEU A 813 -2.65 -29.70 -29.96
C LEU A 813 -2.11 -30.46 -28.75
N ILE A 814 -2.79 -31.54 -28.35
CA ILE A 814 -2.40 -32.39 -27.21
C ILE A 814 -1.10 -33.14 -27.52
N ILE A 815 -0.93 -33.60 -28.77
CA ILE A 815 0.30 -34.22 -29.24
C ILE A 815 1.43 -33.18 -29.40
N GLN A 816 1.14 -31.96 -29.87
CA GLN A 816 2.11 -30.86 -29.91
C GLN A 816 2.62 -30.44 -28.53
N ILE A 817 1.74 -30.35 -27.53
CA ILE A 817 2.11 -29.99 -26.15
C ILE A 817 2.93 -31.12 -25.50
N PHE A 818 2.56 -32.38 -25.71
CA PHE A 818 3.33 -33.53 -25.21
C PHE A 818 4.71 -33.66 -25.89
N LEU A 819 4.82 -33.27 -27.18
CA LEU A 819 6.10 -33.23 -27.92
C LEU A 819 6.95 -32.01 -27.57
N VAL A 820 6.36 -30.89 -27.14
CA VAL A 820 7.11 -29.75 -26.56
C VAL A 820 7.70 -30.11 -25.18
N ILE A 821 6.98 -30.88 -24.36
CA ILE A 821 7.50 -31.45 -23.09
C ILE A 821 8.69 -32.39 -23.35
N LEU A 822 8.71 -33.10 -24.48
CA LEU A 822 9.83 -33.94 -24.89
C LEU A 822 10.98 -33.16 -25.57
N ARG A 823 10.73 -31.97 -26.13
CA ARG A 823 11.74 -31.15 -26.83
C ARG A 823 12.82 -30.53 -25.94
N ARG A 824 12.62 -30.37 -24.63
CA ARG A 824 13.57 -29.62 -23.76
C ARG A 824 14.24 -30.41 -22.64
N ARG A 825 13.87 -31.67 -22.39
CA ARG A 825 14.50 -32.50 -21.34
C ARG A 825 15.86 -33.13 -21.70
N ARG A 826 16.41 -32.89 -22.91
CA ARG A 826 17.66 -33.54 -23.37
C ARG A 826 18.69 -32.65 -24.09
N LYS A 827 18.54 -31.32 -24.05
CA LYS A 827 19.64 -30.40 -24.36
C LYS A 827 19.82 -29.37 -23.24
N MET A 828 20.00 -29.89 -22.02
CA MET A 828 21.03 -29.47 -21.08
C MET A 828 21.62 -30.73 -20.48
#